data_AF-A0AAW0FVN7-F1
#
_entry.id   AF-A0AAW0FVN7-F1
#
_cell.length_a   1.000
_cell.length_b   1.000
_cell.length_c   1.000
_cell.angle_alpha   90.00
_cell.angle_beta   90.00
_cell.angle_gamma   90.00
#
_symmetry.space_group_name_H-M   'P 1'
#
loop_
_entity.id
_entity.type
_entity.pdbx_description
1 polymer ?
#
loop_
_entity_poly.entity_id
_entity_poly.type
_entity_poly.pdbx_seq_one_letter_code
_entity_poly.pdbx_strand_id
1 'polypeptide(L)'
;MIDHADDVRSLSSIIVECLYASKSCHRVAAITYLSPWTSTHSGTRSTMIFQVLLTSFLAYVVWKIINRARASPNPLSAIPGPQKEHWLKGNYHRIFNKEGWDYNIQLAEKYGGAVKIHGLMGAQLLYISDPRAMYHVVVKEQDVFEETDMFIMGNKLIFGEGLLSTLGDQHRKQRKILNPVFSLSNMRDLLPIIQPIANELLNVLQNQVVSGEQEIDVMKWMSRGAFEYVCQAGLGYTFSALDPSKTNEFTEAVKMLSPTAFRLVLLRPFVPFVLRTIPLRWRMKMVDWFPLKSLKEMRRIVGVMDKTSRTIYSSKIASLTAPTQTFVDGEGDLGPRGKGKDIMTALLKANASASASDRLTEEELLGQMKLVPHYLCSSHSYLRSIIALSFLAAFETTTSALSRSLHVLSERPIAQENLRKEIQEAKAKRALSTGENPKDVELPYGILMELPYLDAICRETLRLYPPVLLLGRTARKATVLPLAFPMRTPSGEEITSVPVPANTNITISILASNRNKRVWGEDANEWKPERWLTPEGKTKAGIFEGDVSSEQRQTGSRYPGVYASMMTFLGGGRACIGFKFAEMEMKQILATLLPTLQFSLPDKKIYWNMSGVQSPVVLQPEGDGSTPQLPLKVRAI
;
A
#
# COMPACT_ATOMS: atom_id res chain seq x y z
N MET A 1 -2.27 74.84 -44.37
CA MET A 1 -3.26 74.82 -43.27
C MET A 1 -3.14 73.44 -42.65
N ILE A 2 -2.38 73.20 -41.57
CA ILE A 2 -2.51 73.77 -40.21
C ILE A 2 -4.00 73.68 -39.79
N ASP A 3 -4.46 72.92 -38.80
CA ASP A 3 -3.83 72.42 -37.58
C ASP A 3 -4.55 71.20 -36.97
N HIS A 4 -3.81 70.52 -36.09
CA HIS A 4 -4.19 69.71 -34.90
C HIS A 4 -5.32 68.67 -34.94
N ALA A 5 -4.99 67.39 -34.70
CA ALA A 5 -4.73 66.84 -33.35
C ALA A 5 -4.53 65.31 -33.41
N ASP A 6 -3.32 64.89 -33.08
CA ASP A 6 -2.92 63.51 -32.79
C ASP A 6 -3.46 63.06 -31.42
N ASP A 7 -4.05 61.87 -31.34
CA ASP A 7 -3.62 60.85 -30.36
C ASP A 7 -4.26 59.49 -30.71
N VAL A 8 -3.71 58.41 -30.16
CA VAL A 8 -4.14 57.00 -30.34
C VAL A 8 -3.53 56.26 -31.55
N ARG A 9 -2.20 56.33 -31.69
CA ARG A 9 -1.39 55.22 -32.25
C ARG A 9 -0.02 55.14 -31.56
N SER A 10 0.06 54.51 -30.38
CA SER A 10 1.34 54.11 -29.76
C SER A 10 1.15 53.14 -28.58
N LEU A 11 0.62 51.93 -28.81
CA LEU A 11 0.55 50.90 -27.76
C LEU A 11 0.84 49.47 -28.26
N SER A 12 1.42 49.34 -29.47
CA SER A 12 1.71 48.04 -30.11
C SER A 12 3.19 47.78 -30.43
N SER A 13 4.14 48.54 -29.87
CA SER A 13 5.58 48.33 -30.16
C SER A 13 6.52 48.25 -28.94
N ILE A 14 6.03 48.07 -27.70
CA ILE A 14 6.91 48.00 -26.50
C ILE A 14 6.81 46.69 -25.70
N ILE A 15 5.90 45.75 -26.03
CA ILE A 15 5.73 44.53 -25.23
C ILE A 15 6.47 43.30 -25.80
N VAL A 16 7.13 43.41 -26.96
CA VAL A 16 7.80 42.28 -27.62
C VAL A 16 9.33 42.22 -27.37
N GLU A 17 9.94 43.24 -26.75
CA GLU A 17 11.42 43.28 -26.57
C GLU A 17 11.96 43.08 -25.14
N CYS A 18 11.14 42.64 -24.17
CA CYS A 18 11.60 42.44 -22.77
C CYS A 18 11.51 41.01 -22.23
N LEU A 19 11.18 40.00 -23.04
CA LEU A 19 11.18 38.59 -22.60
C LEU A 19 12.36 37.75 -23.11
N TYR A 20 13.39 38.39 -23.68
CA TYR A 20 14.54 37.70 -24.26
C TYR A 20 15.92 38.25 -23.85
N ALA A 21 16.12 38.69 -22.59
CA ALA A 21 17.48 38.85 -22.06
C ALA A 21 17.51 38.95 -20.53
N SER A 22 17.91 37.88 -19.84
CA SER A 22 18.78 37.95 -18.64
C SER A 22 18.92 36.55 -18.01
N LYS A 23 19.83 35.76 -18.57
CA LYS A 23 20.68 34.87 -17.78
C LYS A 23 21.92 35.69 -17.42
N SER A 24 22.39 35.51 -16.18
CA SER A 24 23.72 35.89 -15.69
C SER A 24 23.90 37.37 -15.32
N CYS A 25 23.87 37.69 -14.02
CA CYS A 25 25.11 38.03 -13.32
C CYS A 25 24.91 38.13 -11.81
N HIS A 26 25.99 37.84 -11.11
CA HIS A 26 26.16 37.88 -9.67
C HIS A 26 26.25 39.31 -9.11
N ARG A 27 26.09 39.37 -7.76
CA ARG A 27 26.83 40.23 -6.81
C ARG A 27 26.38 41.69 -6.60
N VAL A 28 26.03 41.95 -5.33
CA VAL A 28 26.26 43.17 -4.52
C VAL A 28 25.31 44.35 -4.86
N ALA A 29 24.59 45.00 -3.94
CA ALA A 29 24.90 45.36 -2.57
C ALA A 29 23.67 45.30 -1.64
N ALA A 30 23.82 44.63 -0.50
CA ALA A 30 23.03 44.89 0.68
C ALA A 30 23.65 46.13 1.37
N ILE A 31 22.93 47.24 1.43
CA ILE A 31 23.32 48.38 2.27
C ILE A 31 22.91 48.03 3.70
N THR A 32 23.92 47.66 4.47
CA THR A 32 23.93 47.52 5.93
C THR A 32 23.61 48.86 6.60
N TYR A 33 22.47 48.95 7.28
CA TYR A 33 22.31 49.82 8.46
C TYR A 33 22.61 48.97 9.70
N LEU A 34 23.87 48.96 10.12
CA LEU A 34 24.31 48.41 11.40
C LEU A 34 24.38 49.56 12.42
N SER A 35 23.38 49.67 13.29
CA SER A 35 23.56 50.36 14.57
C SER A 35 24.16 49.38 15.58
N PRO A 36 25.19 49.74 16.35
CA PRO A 36 25.75 48.85 17.36
C PRO A 36 24.85 48.85 18.60
N TRP A 37 24.01 47.82 18.76
CA TRP A 37 23.27 47.57 20.00
C TRP A 37 23.86 46.34 20.69
N THR A 38 24.95 46.58 21.40
CA THR A 38 25.44 45.71 22.48
C THR A 38 24.65 46.02 23.75
N SER A 39 23.61 45.25 24.04
CA SER A 39 23.35 44.78 25.41
C SER A 39 22.25 43.72 25.39
N THR A 40 22.52 42.66 26.15
CA THR A 40 21.60 41.74 26.83
C THR A 40 20.10 41.94 26.55
N HIS A 41 19.40 40.92 26.03
CA HIS A 41 18.03 40.50 26.38
C HIS A 41 17.64 39.36 25.42
N SER A 42 17.82 38.10 25.85
CA SER A 42 17.38 36.92 25.10
C SER A 42 15.86 36.87 24.82
N GLY A 43 15.08 37.71 25.52
CA GLY A 43 13.62 37.84 25.36
C GLY A 43 13.15 38.62 24.12
N THR A 44 13.93 39.60 23.62
CA THR A 44 13.51 40.47 22.49
C THR A 44 13.68 39.79 21.13
N ARG A 45 14.62 38.86 20.99
CA ARG A 45 14.80 38.08 19.75
C ARG A 45 13.68 37.06 19.54
N SER A 46 13.24 36.39 20.61
CA SER A 46 12.14 35.41 20.55
C SER A 46 10.80 36.07 20.21
N THR A 47 10.57 37.28 20.74
CA THR A 47 9.36 38.06 20.44
C THR A 47 9.35 38.60 19.01
N MET A 48 10.47 39.07 18.47
CA MET A 48 10.57 39.44 17.04
C MET A 48 10.34 38.24 16.10
N ILE A 49 10.94 37.08 16.38
CA ILE A 49 10.73 35.87 15.57
C ILE A 49 9.25 35.47 15.60
N PHE A 50 8.63 35.50 16.77
CA PHE A 50 7.20 35.21 16.92
C PHE A 50 6.33 36.19 16.13
N GLN A 51 6.63 37.49 16.19
CA GLN A 51 5.91 38.51 15.43
C GLN A 51 6.05 38.33 13.92
N VAL A 52 7.25 38.02 13.41
CA VAL A 52 7.48 37.76 11.98
C VAL A 52 6.75 36.49 11.52
N LEU A 53 6.76 35.43 12.34
CA LEU A 53 6.02 34.20 12.04
C LEU A 53 4.50 34.45 12.04
N LEU A 54 4.00 35.23 12.99
CA LEU A 54 2.58 35.58 13.11
C LEU A 54 2.11 36.45 11.95
N THR A 55 2.87 37.48 11.56
CA THR A 55 2.53 38.35 10.42
C THR A 55 2.64 37.59 9.10
N SER A 56 3.65 36.75 8.93
CA SER A 56 3.77 35.88 7.74
C SER A 56 2.62 34.88 7.65
N PHE A 57 2.18 34.33 8.79
CA PHE A 57 1.02 33.44 8.86
C PHE A 57 -0.27 34.18 8.52
N LEU A 58 -0.50 35.37 9.09
CA LEU A 58 -1.65 36.22 8.77
C LEU A 58 -1.68 36.62 7.29
N ALA A 59 -0.54 37.04 6.73
CA ALA A 59 -0.42 37.37 5.31
C ALA A 59 -0.72 36.17 4.42
N TYR A 60 -0.24 34.97 4.77
CA TYR A 60 -0.56 33.73 4.08
C TYR A 60 -2.06 33.39 4.15
N VAL A 61 -2.69 33.56 5.32
CA VAL A 61 -4.13 33.34 5.52
C VAL A 61 -4.94 34.31 4.66
N VAL A 62 -4.60 35.60 4.66
CA VAL A 62 -5.26 36.63 3.84
C VAL A 62 -5.08 36.33 2.35
N TRP A 63 -3.86 35.99 1.91
CA TRP A 63 -3.59 35.58 0.53
C TRP A 63 -4.43 34.35 0.11
N LYS A 64 -4.55 33.35 0.99
CA LYS A 64 -5.43 32.18 0.78
C LYS A 64 -6.90 32.56 0.68
N ILE A 65 -7.39 33.48 1.52
CA ILE A 65 -8.78 33.95 1.50
C ILE A 65 -9.06 34.70 0.20
N ILE A 66 -8.18 35.64 -0.19
CA ILE A 66 -8.30 36.40 -1.44
C ILE A 66 -8.28 35.46 -2.65
N ASN A 67 -7.35 34.51 -2.70
CA ASN A 67 -7.29 33.52 -3.78
C ASN A 67 -8.52 32.61 -3.80
N ARG A 68 -9.09 32.26 -2.64
CA ARG A 68 -10.32 31.47 -2.57
C ARG A 68 -11.55 32.28 -3.02
N ALA A 69 -11.59 33.57 -2.72
CA ALA A 69 -12.66 34.48 -3.14
C ALA A 69 -12.58 34.82 -4.65
N ARG A 70 -11.37 34.83 -5.22
CA ARG A 70 -11.12 35.05 -6.65
C ARG A 70 -11.18 33.78 -7.50
N ALA A 71 -11.21 32.60 -6.88
CA ALA A 71 -11.28 31.34 -7.59
C ALA A 71 -12.68 31.13 -8.18
N SER A 72 -12.76 30.70 -9.43
CA SER A 72 -14.01 30.24 -10.04
C SER A 72 -14.68 29.16 -9.19
N PRO A 73 -16.02 29.05 -9.21
CA PRO A 73 -16.73 27.99 -8.50
C PRO A 73 -16.13 26.64 -8.82
N ASN A 74 -15.72 25.89 -7.79
CA ASN A 74 -15.13 24.58 -8.00
C ASN A 74 -16.20 23.68 -8.66
N PRO A 75 -15.96 23.11 -9.85
CA PRO A 75 -16.96 22.30 -10.55
C PRO A 75 -17.37 21.05 -9.76
N LEU A 76 -16.52 20.62 -8.81
CA LEU A 76 -16.87 19.54 -7.88
C LEU A 76 -18.06 19.90 -6.99
N SER A 77 -18.39 21.18 -6.79
CA SER A 77 -19.52 21.62 -5.97
C SER A 77 -20.85 21.04 -6.45
N ALA A 78 -21.00 20.82 -7.76
CA ALA A 78 -22.16 20.20 -8.41
C ALA A 78 -22.24 18.67 -8.19
N ILE A 79 -21.17 18.04 -7.72
CA ILE A 79 -21.16 16.59 -7.44
C ILE A 79 -21.81 16.34 -6.06
N PRO A 80 -22.75 15.39 -5.96
CA PRO A 80 -23.40 15.06 -4.69
C PRO A 80 -22.41 14.44 -3.72
N GLY A 81 -22.70 14.59 -2.43
CA GLY A 81 -21.90 14.02 -1.37
C GLY A 81 -22.27 14.57 0.00
N PRO A 82 -21.64 14.06 1.07
CA PRO A 82 -21.93 14.46 2.43
C PRO A 82 -21.63 15.94 2.66
N GLN A 83 -22.42 16.55 3.53
CA GLN A 83 -22.15 17.91 3.99
C GLN A 83 -20.84 17.96 4.80
N LYS A 84 -20.26 19.16 4.89
CA LYS A 84 -19.04 19.38 5.65
C LYS A 84 -19.36 19.33 7.15
N GLU A 85 -19.03 18.21 7.79
CA GLU A 85 -19.30 17.99 9.22
C GLU A 85 -18.29 18.69 10.15
N HIS A 86 -17.01 18.74 9.77
CA HIS A 86 -15.95 19.34 10.60
C HIS A 86 -15.23 20.47 9.87
N TRP A 87 -15.01 21.62 10.55
CA TRP A 87 -14.41 22.81 9.95
C TRP A 87 -12.98 22.56 9.42
N LEU A 88 -12.13 21.90 10.22
CA LEU A 88 -10.75 21.54 9.88
C LEU A 88 -10.62 20.24 9.10
N LYS A 89 -11.24 19.13 9.55
CA LYS A 89 -11.05 17.79 8.98
C LYS A 89 -12.03 17.42 7.87
N GLY A 90 -13.09 18.20 7.65
CA GLY A 90 -14.16 17.83 6.74
C GLY A 90 -14.74 16.46 7.09
N ASN A 91 -14.91 15.59 6.10
CA ASN A 91 -15.40 14.22 6.25
C ASN A 91 -14.29 13.19 6.57
N TYR A 92 -13.01 13.57 6.54
CA TYR A 92 -11.90 12.64 6.76
C TYR A 92 -11.97 11.92 8.11
N HIS A 93 -12.50 12.59 9.13
CA HIS A 93 -12.59 12.04 10.48
C HIS A 93 -13.54 10.83 10.59
N ARG A 94 -14.50 10.67 9.65
CA ARG A 94 -15.36 9.47 9.53
C ARG A 94 -14.81 8.50 8.50
N ILE A 95 -14.36 8.99 7.34
CA ILE A 95 -13.83 8.16 6.24
C ILE A 95 -12.62 7.34 6.68
N PHE A 96 -11.69 7.97 7.40
CA PHE A 96 -10.46 7.35 7.90
C PHE A 96 -10.54 7.03 9.40
N ASN A 97 -11.75 6.95 9.96
CA ASN A 97 -11.95 6.48 11.33
C ASN A 97 -11.61 4.97 11.39
N LYS A 98 -11.05 4.52 12.51
CA LYS A 98 -10.85 3.09 12.77
C LYS A 98 -12.16 2.30 12.69
N GLU A 99 -13.28 2.91 13.05
CA GLU A 99 -14.60 2.31 12.99
C GLU A 99 -15.40 2.70 11.74
N GLY A 100 -14.72 3.17 10.68
CA GLY A 100 -15.35 3.80 9.53
C GLY A 100 -16.02 2.87 8.50
N TRP A 101 -16.15 1.57 8.76
CA TRP A 101 -16.60 0.58 7.76
C TRP A 101 -17.97 0.93 7.20
N ASP A 102 -18.95 1.03 8.08
CA ASP A 102 -20.34 1.29 7.73
C ASP A 102 -20.47 2.65 7.04
N TYR A 103 -19.74 3.67 7.52
CA TYR A 103 -19.76 4.98 6.90
C TYR A 103 -19.27 4.94 5.45
N ASN A 104 -18.19 4.21 5.16
CA ASN A 104 -17.67 4.09 3.80
C ASN A 104 -18.61 3.30 2.87
N ILE A 105 -19.25 2.25 3.39
CA ILE A 105 -20.23 1.45 2.63
C ILE A 105 -21.47 2.32 2.31
N GLN A 106 -22.06 2.93 3.34
CA GLN A 106 -23.24 3.80 3.20
C GLN A 106 -22.97 5.01 2.30
N LEU A 107 -21.75 5.54 2.29
CA LEU A 107 -21.37 6.66 1.43
C LEU A 107 -21.55 6.30 -0.06
N ALA A 108 -21.09 5.11 -0.46
CA ALA A 108 -21.22 4.63 -1.84
C ALA A 108 -22.66 4.21 -2.17
N GLU A 109 -23.36 3.58 -1.23
CA GLU A 109 -24.77 3.19 -1.41
C GLU A 109 -25.68 4.41 -1.59
N LYS A 110 -25.46 5.48 -0.83
CA LYS A 110 -26.29 6.69 -0.85
C LYS A 110 -26.05 7.58 -2.06
N TYR A 111 -24.79 7.76 -2.46
CA TYR A 111 -24.40 8.76 -3.47
C TYR A 111 -23.92 8.14 -4.79
N GLY A 112 -23.70 6.83 -4.83
CA GLY A 112 -23.21 6.11 -6.00
C GLY A 112 -21.69 6.09 -6.14
N GLY A 113 -21.23 5.87 -7.38
CA GLY A 113 -19.83 5.56 -7.70
C GLY A 113 -18.88 6.77 -7.74
N ALA A 114 -19.38 8.00 -7.64
CA ALA A 114 -18.57 9.22 -7.59
C ALA A 114 -19.17 10.21 -6.59
N VAL A 115 -18.41 10.59 -5.57
CA VAL A 115 -18.93 11.35 -4.43
C VAL A 115 -18.00 12.50 -4.08
N LYS A 116 -18.53 13.72 -3.92
CA LYS A 116 -17.77 14.85 -3.38
C LYS A 116 -17.57 14.66 -1.88
N ILE A 117 -16.33 14.69 -1.42
CA ILE A 117 -16.00 14.70 0.01
C ILE A 117 -15.19 15.94 0.38
N HIS A 118 -15.26 16.35 1.64
CA HIS A 118 -14.48 17.47 2.16
C HIS A 118 -13.27 16.96 2.94
N GLY A 119 -12.09 17.42 2.57
CA GLY A 119 -10.84 17.13 3.26
C GLY A 119 -10.40 18.26 4.18
N LEU A 120 -9.09 18.27 4.49
CA LEU A 120 -8.48 19.26 5.36
C LEU A 120 -8.70 20.70 4.87
N MET A 121 -9.02 21.60 5.80
CA MET A 121 -9.28 23.02 5.54
C MET A 121 -10.38 23.28 4.50
N GLY A 122 -11.32 22.35 4.35
CA GLY A 122 -12.43 22.45 3.41
C GLY A 122 -12.00 22.32 1.95
N ALA A 123 -10.89 21.62 1.67
CA ALA A 123 -10.58 21.15 0.32
C ALA A 123 -11.70 20.22 -0.16
N GLN A 124 -12.06 20.31 -1.44
CA GLN A 124 -13.02 19.39 -2.07
C GLN A 124 -12.25 18.31 -2.83
N LEU A 125 -12.66 17.06 -2.64
CA LEU A 125 -12.04 15.87 -3.20
C LEU A 125 -13.13 14.97 -3.79
N LEU A 126 -12.71 13.99 -4.58
CA LEU A 126 -13.60 12.96 -5.11
C LEU A 126 -13.31 11.62 -4.44
N TYR A 127 -14.37 10.95 -3.98
CA TYR A 127 -14.37 9.56 -3.58
C TYR A 127 -14.95 8.74 -4.74
N ILE A 128 -14.16 7.84 -5.32
CA ILE A 128 -14.50 7.13 -6.56
C ILE A 128 -14.54 5.63 -6.30
N SER A 129 -15.63 5.01 -6.74
CA SER A 129 -15.85 3.56 -6.80
C SER A 129 -16.52 3.09 -8.10
N ASP A 130 -16.85 4.00 -9.02
CA ASP A 130 -17.40 3.67 -10.35
C ASP A 130 -16.37 2.89 -11.22
N PRO A 131 -16.75 1.79 -11.88
CA PRO A 131 -15.84 0.97 -12.68
C PRO A 131 -15.13 1.73 -13.81
N ARG A 132 -15.86 2.58 -14.54
CA ARG A 132 -15.31 3.30 -15.70
C ARG A 132 -14.42 4.44 -15.25
N ALA A 133 -14.82 5.16 -14.19
CA ALA A 133 -13.97 6.17 -13.58
C ALA A 133 -12.68 5.54 -13.03
N MET A 134 -12.77 4.40 -12.35
CA MET A 134 -11.59 3.66 -11.88
C MET A 134 -10.69 3.22 -13.03
N TYR A 135 -11.25 2.69 -14.12
CA TYR A 135 -10.48 2.35 -15.33
C TYR A 135 -9.72 3.56 -15.88
N HIS A 136 -10.36 4.73 -15.95
CA HIS A 136 -9.68 5.96 -16.36
C HIS A 136 -8.55 6.34 -15.40
N VAL A 137 -8.81 6.29 -14.09
CA VAL A 137 -7.83 6.69 -13.07
C VAL A 137 -6.61 5.76 -13.03
N VAL A 138 -6.79 4.44 -13.12
CA VAL A 138 -5.69 3.48 -12.88
C VAL A 138 -5.10 2.89 -14.14
N VAL A 139 -5.80 2.95 -15.29
CA VAL A 139 -5.37 2.35 -16.56
C VAL A 139 -5.16 3.41 -17.65
N LYS A 140 -6.24 4.07 -18.07
CA LYS A 140 -6.24 4.89 -19.30
C LYS A 140 -5.46 6.20 -19.17
N GLU A 141 -5.68 6.93 -18.08
CA GLU A 141 -5.10 8.25 -17.80
C GLU A 141 -4.21 8.21 -16.54
N GLN A 142 -3.55 7.07 -16.31
CA GLN A 142 -2.72 6.85 -15.12
C GLN A 142 -1.58 7.90 -14.95
N ASP A 143 -1.13 8.53 -16.02
CA ASP A 143 -0.14 9.61 -16.04
C ASP A 143 -0.73 10.96 -15.60
N VAL A 144 -2.05 11.13 -15.77
CA VAL A 144 -2.79 12.27 -15.22
C VAL A 144 -3.04 12.05 -13.73
N PHE A 145 -3.31 10.82 -13.30
CA PHE A 145 -3.64 10.48 -11.92
C PHE A 145 -2.48 9.80 -11.20
N GLU A 146 -1.59 10.61 -10.64
CA GLU A 146 -0.42 10.11 -9.91
C GLU A 146 -0.69 9.97 -8.40
N GLU A 147 0.17 9.24 -7.71
CA GLU A 147 0.23 9.20 -6.26
C GLU A 147 0.48 10.60 -5.68
N THR A 148 -0.12 10.88 -4.53
CA THR A 148 0.05 12.17 -3.86
C THR A 148 1.52 12.46 -3.54
N ASP A 149 1.93 13.73 -3.57
CA ASP A 149 3.30 14.14 -3.24
C ASP A 149 3.71 13.66 -1.85
N MET A 150 2.78 13.68 -0.89
CA MET A 150 2.98 13.22 0.47
C MET A 150 3.21 11.70 0.55
N PHE A 151 2.55 10.93 -0.31
CA PHE A 151 2.80 9.49 -0.43
C PHE A 151 4.20 9.25 -0.99
N ILE A 152 4.52 9.83 -2.16
CA ILE A 152 5.79 9.61 -2.86
C ILE A 152 6.99 10.11 -2.04
N MET A 153 6.92 11.31 -1.50
CA MET A 153 8.04 11.89 -0.74
C MET A 153 8.19 11.27 0.65
N GLY A 154 7.08 11.01 1.34
CA GLY A 154 7.12 10.28 2.60
C GLY A 154 7.67 8.87 2.40
N ASN A 155 7.24 8.20 1.34
CA ASN A 155 7.80 6.91 1.00
C ASN A 155 9.27 7.04 0.60
N LYS A 156 9.67 7.99 -0.23
CA LYS A 156 11.09 8.20 -0.58
C LYS A 156 12.00 8.43 0.64
N LEU A 157 11.47 8.98 1.74
CA LEU A 157 12.20 9.17 2.98
C LEU A 157 12.38 7.89 3.78
N ILE A 158 11.34 7.09 3.89
CA ILE A 158 11.39 5.88 4.71
C ILE A 158 11.99 4.78 3.86
N PHE A 159 11.42 4.65 2.67
CA PHE A 159 11.74 3.75 1.61
C PHE A 159 12.98 4.26 0.85
N GLY A 160 12.90 4.98 -0.28
CA GLY A 160 14.11 5.28 -1.08
C GLY A 160 13.74 5.49 -2.53
N GLU A 161 14.56 5.11 -3.52
CA GLU A 161 14.17 5.14 -4.95
C GLU A 161 13.75 3.76 -5.48
N GLY A 162 12.66 3.21 -4.94
CA GLY A 162 12.06 1.98 -5.45
C GLY A 162 10.60 2.15 -5.86
N LEU A 163 9.94 1.03 -6.14
CA LEU A 163 8.68 1.02 -6.86
C LEU A 163 7.54 1.83 -6.18
N LEU A 164 7.57 1.95 -4.85
CA LEU A 164 6.53 2.65 -4.08
C LEU A 164 6.80 4.15 -3.86
N SER A 165 7.92 4.66 -4.37
CA SER A 165 8.38 6.04 -4.20
C SER A 165 8.86 6.69 -5.50
N THR A 166 8.65 6.03 -6.64
CA THR A 166 8.94 6.56 -7.98
C THR A 166 7.65 6.77 -8.78
N LEU A 167 7.72 7.67 -9.77
CA LEU A 167 6.64 8.02 -10.70
C LEU A 167 7.15 7.92 -12.15
N GLY A 168 6.24 8.02 -13.11
CA GLY A 168 6.57 8.17 -14.54
C GLY A 168 7.47 7.07 -15.12
N ASP A 169 8.44 7.48 -15.92
CA ASP A 169 9.32 6.56 -16.66
C ASP A 169 10.24 5.75 -15.74
N GLN A 170 10.70 6.32 -14.62
CA GLN A 170 11.51 5.59 -13.63
C GLN A 170 10.71 4.42 -13.04
N HIS A 171 9.47 4.67 -12.63
CA HIS A 171 8.57 3.62 -12.15
C HIS A 171 8.31 2.56 -13.24
N ARG A 172 8.07 2.99 -14.50
CA ARG A 172 7.85 2.07 -15.64
C ARG A 172 9.06 1.17 -15.88
N LYS A 173 10.28 1.73 -15.84
CA LYS A 173 11.55 1.00 -15.97
C LYS A 173 11.72 -0.05 -14.87
N GLN A 174 11.50 0.34 -13.62
CA GLN A 174 11.56 -0.57 -12.46
C GLN A 174 10.55 -1.74 -12.62
N ARG A 175 9.32 -1.43 -13.02
CA ARG A 175 8.26 -2.43 -13.31
C ARG A 175 8.64 -3.39 -14.42
N LYS A 176 9.28 -2.91 -15.49
CA LYS A 176 9.71 -3.75 -16.64
C LYS A 176 10.64 -4.87 -16.19
N ILE A 177 11.53 -4.59 -15.24
CA ILE A 177 12.52 -5.55 -14.72
C ILE A 177 11.94 -6.44 -13.62
N LEU A 178 11.03 -5.92 -12.79
CA LEU A 178 10.42 -6.70 -11.70
C LEU A 178 9.33 -7.65 -12.18
N ASN A 179 8.54 -7.30 -13.20
CA ASN A 179 7.39 -8.11 -13.63
C ASN A 179 7.77 -9.57 -13.96
N PRO A 180 8.86 -9.85 -14.70
CA PRO A 180 9.29 -11.23 -14.98
C PRO A 180 9.62 -12.03 -13.72
N VAL A 181 10.04 -11.37 -12.63
CA VAL A 181 10.37 -12.03 -11.37
C VAL A 181 9.14 -12.70 -10.75
N PHE A 182 7.94 -12.13 -10.95
CA PHE A 182 6.66 -12.67 -10.50
C PHE A 182 5.94 -13.53 -11.57
N SER A 183 6.70 -14.10 -12.52
CA SER A 183 6.18 -15.01 -13.54
C SER A 183 5.70 -16.35 -12.94
N LEU A 184 4.86 -17.06 -13.69
CA LEU A 184 4.33 -18.36 -13.27
C LEU A 184 5.44 -19.40 -13.03
N SER A 185 6.49 -19.40 -13.85
CA SER A 185 7.64 -20.29 -13.68
C SER A 185 8.33 -20.04 -12.36
N ASN A 186 8.60 -18.77 -12.03
CA ASN A 186 9.24 -18.43 -10.77
C ASN A 186 8.35 -18.76 -9.57
N MET A 187 7.03 -18.57 -9.65
CA MET A 187 6.13 -18.98 -8.56
C MET A 187 6.19 -20.49 -8.30
N ARG A 188 6.26 -21.31 -9.36
CA ARG A 188 6.45 -22.77 -9.23
C ARG A 188 7.77 -23.12 -8.55
N ASP A 189 8.84 -22.39 -8.86
CA ASP A 189 10.15 -22.56 -8.23
C ASP A 189 10.21 -22.07 -6.78
N LEU A 190 9.39 -21.08 -6.40
CA LEU A 190 9.33 -20.54 -5.04
C LEU A 190 8.53 -21.43 -4.08
N LEU A 191 7.51 -22.15 -4.55
CA LEU A 191 6.64 -22.94 -3.68
C LEU A 191 7.40 -23.96 -2.80
N PRO A 192 8.38 -24.74 -3.31
CA PRO A 192 9.16 -25.65 -2.47
C PRO A 192 10.05 -24.96 -1.42
N ILE A 193 10.38 -23.68 -1.63
CA ILE A 193 11.17 -22.89 -0.66
C ILE A 193 10.29 -22.51 0.54
N ILE A 194 9.02 -22.18 0.28
CA ILE A 194 8.11 -21.65 1.31
C ILE A 194 7.24 -22.71 1.98
N GLN A 195 7.03 -23.87 1.34
CA GLN A 195 6.29 -25.00 1.93
C GLN A 195 6.75 -25.38 3.34
N PRO A 196 8.07 -25.52 3.62
CA PRO A 196 8.55 -25.83 4.97
C PRO A 196 8.12 -24.82 6.04
N ILE A 197 7.92 -23.55 5.67
CA ILE A 197 7.50 -22.48 6.59
C ILE A 197 6.06 -22.71 7.07
N ALA A 198 5.16 -23.19 6.19
CA ALA A 198 3.81 -23.57 6.59
C ALA A 198 3.82 -24.76 7.56
N ASN A 199 4.72 -25.72 7.37
CA ASN A 199 4.86 -26.87 8.27
C ASN A 199 5.44 -26.47 9.62
N GLU A 200 6.43 -25.57 9.65
CA GLU A 200 6.93 -24.98 10.89
C GLU A 200 5.83 -24.21 11.63
N LEU A 201 5.03 -23.42 10.90
CA LEU A 201 3.87 -22.72 11.46
C LEU A 201 2.83 -23.69 12.03
N LEU A 202 2.53 -24.79 11.34
CA LEU A 202 1.64 -25.85 11.83
C LEU A 202 2.18 -26.46 13.13
N ASN A 203 3.45 -26.85 13.15
CA ASN A 203 4.10 -27.45 14.33
C ASN A 203 4.02 -26.51 15.53
N VAL A 204 4.31 -25.22 15.33
CA VAL A 204 4.24 -24.20 16.38
C VAL A 204 2.82 -24.06 16.94
N LEU A 205 1.80 -24.10 16.09
CA LEU A 205 0.40 -24.03 16.53
C LEU A 205 -0.01 -25.33 17.24
N GLN A 206 0.35 -26.50 16.72
CA GLN A 206 0.06 -27.78 17.36
C GLN A 206 0.69 -27.90 18.75
N ASN A 207 1.93 -27.44 18.91
CA ASN A 207 2.61 -27.44 20.21
C ASN A 207 1.93 -26.54 21.26
N GLN A 208 1.13 -25.55 20.82
CA GLN A 208 0.31 -24.73 21.71
C GLN A 208 -1.04 -25.39 22.04
N VAL A 209 -1.44 -26.43 21.31
CA VAL A 209 -2.70 -27.16 21.50
C VAL A 209 -2.41 -28.52 22.17
N VAL A 210 -1.92 -28.48 23.42
CA VAL A 210 -1.49 -29.68 24.17
C VAL A 210 -2.67 -30.58 24.58
N SER A 211 -3.81 -29.98 24.94
CA SER A 211 -5.05 -30.72 25.21
C SER A 211 -6.28 -29.84 25.00
N GLY A 212 -7.30 -30.39 24.35
CA GLY A 212 -8.57 -29.71 24.11
C GLY A 212 -8.46 -28.51 23.16
N GLU A 213 -9.30 -27.53 23.38
CA GLU A 213 -9.36 -26.28 22.63
C GLU A 213 -8.55 -25.21 23.37
N GLN A 214 -7.66 -24.52 22.66
CA GLN A 214 -6.78 -23.49 23.23
C GLN A 214 -6.97 -22.17 22.50
N GLU A 215 -7.03 -21.07 23.24
CA GLU A 215 -7.10 -19.74 22.64
C GLU A 215 -5.70 -19.28 22.22
N ILE A 216 -5.51 -19.04 20.92
CA ILE A 216 -4.24 -18.62 20.33
C ILE A 216 -4.47 -17.33 19.54
N ASP A 217 -3.61 -16.33 19.75
CA ASP A 217 -3.55 -15.18 18.85
C ASP A 217 -2.97 -15.62 17.49
N VAL A 218 -3.85 -15.96 16.56
CA VAL A 218 -3.45 -16.47 15.24
C VAL A 218 -2.83 -15.35 14.41
N MET A 219 -3.19 -14.08 14.61
CA MET A 219 -2.62 -12.97 13.84
C MET A 219 -1.13 -12.83 14.10
N LYS A 220 -0.69 -13.00 15.36
CA LYS A 220 0.73 -13.02 15.73
C LYS A 220 1.52 -14.05 14.91
N TRP A 221 0.96 -15.25 14.75
CA TRP A 221 1.62 -16.34 14.02
C TRP A 221 1.51 -16.18 12.50
N MET A 222 0.37 -15.69 11.98
CA MET A 222 0.25 -15.33 10.56
C MET A 222 1.24 -14.22 10.19
N SER A 223 1.47 -13.25 11.09
CA SER A 223 2.44 -12.17 10.88
C SER A 223 3.88 -12.68 10.80
N ARG A 224 4.27 -13.56 11.74
CA ARG A 224 5.60 -14.19 11.73
C ARG A 224 5.80 -15.09 10.51
N GLY A 225 4.79 -15.88 10.16
CA GLY A 225 4.82 -16.75 8.98
C GLY A 225 4.93 -15.95 7.69
N ALA A 226 4.07 -14.95 7.48
CA ALA A 226 4.12 -14.12 6.28
C ALA A 226 5.44 -13.35 6.15
N PHE A 227 6.00 -12.89 7.27
CA PHE A 227 7.31 -12.28 7.29
C PHE A 227 8.40 -13.27 6.86
N GLU A 228 8.38 -14.51 7.38
CA GLU A 228 9.34 -15.55 7.00
C GLU A 228 9.20 -15.96 5.53
N TYR A 229 7.98 -16.08 5.00
CA TYR A 229 7.69 -16.31 3.57
C TYR A 229 8.38 -15.25 2.69
N VAL A 230 8.16 -13.99 3.04
CA VAL A 230 8.73 -12.83 2.36
C VAL A 230 10.25 -12.82 2.46
N CYS A 231 10.84 -13.17 3.60
CA CYS A 231 12.28 -13.20 3.78
C CYS A 231 12.94 -14.34 2.99
N GLN A 232 12.41 -15.56 3.07
CA GLN A 232 13.01 -16.71 2.39
C GLN A 232 12.77 -16.67 0.88
N ALA A 233 11.52 -16.48 0.42
CA ALA A 233 11.22 -16.43 -1.01
C ALA A 233 11.74 -15.15 -1.66
N GLY A 234 11.73 -14.05 -0.89
CA GLY A 234 12.09 -12.74 -1.38
C GLY A 234 13.59 -12.48 -1.42
N LEU A 235 14.23 -12.63 -0.26
CA LEU A 235 15.63 -12.29 -0.05
C LEU A 235 16.55 -13.52 -0.14
N GLY A 236 15.98 -14.73 -0.06
CA GLY A 236 16.75 -15.94 0.13
C GLY A 236 17.46 -15.97 1.48
N TYR A 237 16.84 -15.38 2.52
CA TYR A 237 17.41 -15.23 3.85
C TYR A 237 16.35 -15.60 4.90
N THR A 238 16.73 -16.37 5.92
CA THR A 238 15.85 -16.72 7.05
C THR A 238 16.16 -15.85 8.26
N PHE A 239 15.12 -15.34 8.92
CA PHE A 239 15.23 -14.70 10.23
C PHE A 239 14.75 -15.61 11.36
N SER A 240 14.37 -16.85 11.04
CA SER A 240 13.75 -17.80 11.96
C SER A 240 12.58 -17.16 12.73
N ALA A 241 11.74 -16.38 12.06
CA ALA A 241 10.73 -15.55 12.72
C ALA A 241 9.63 -16.36 13.45
N LEU A 242 9.48 -17.64 13.10
CA LEU A 242 8.56 -18.59 13.73
C LEU A 242 9.12 -19.18 15.03
N ASP A 243 10.43 -19.06 15.30
CA ASP A 243 11.01 -19.47 16.57
C ASP A 243 10.61 -18.46 17.67
N PRO A 244 9.89 -18.90 18.73
CA PRO A 244 9.50 -18.00 19.82
C PRO A 244 10.69 -17.54 20.67
N SER A 245 11.80 -18.28 20.69
CA SER A 245 12.99 -17.98 21.48
C SER A 245 13.91 -16.94 20.83
N LYS A 246 13.80 -16.77 19.50
CA LYS A 246 14.62 -15.83 18.74
C LYS A 246 13.91 -14.49 18.57
N THR A 247 14.63 -13.41 18.87
CA THR A 247 14.21 -12.05 18.55
C THR A 247 15.31 -11.37 17.75
N ASN A 248 15.02 -10.99 16.52
CA ASN A 248 15.95 -10.26 15.66
C ASN A 248 15.61 -8.76 15.65
N GLU A 249 16.62 -7.91 15.83
CA GLU A 249 16.47 -6.45 15.82
C GLU A 249 15.77 -5.94 14.55
N PHE A 250 16.03 -6.57 13.39
CA PHE A 250 15.39 -6.26 12.12
C PHE A 250 13.88 -6.58 12.15
N THR A 251 13.49 -7.72 12.71
CA THR A 251 12.08 -8.12 12.81
C THR A 251 11.31 -7.13 13.70
N GLU A 252 11.90 -6.71 14.81
CA GLU A 252 11.28 -5.72 15.69
C GLU A 252 11.23 -4.31 15.06
N ALA A 253 12.28 -3.90 14.35
CA ALA A 253 12.27 -2.65 13.59
C ALA A 253 11.15 -2.63 12.54
N VAL A 254 10.97 -3.74 11.80
CA VAL A 254 9.90 -3.92 10.82
C VAL A 254 8.51 -3.79 11.46
N LYS A 255 8.25 -4.51 12.56
CA LYS A 255 6.95 -4.44 13.25
C LYS A 255 6.64 -3.04 13.77
N MET A 256 7.67 -2.32 14.23
CA MET A 256 7.50 -0.96 14.78
C MET A 256 7.37 0.13 13.72
N LEU A 257 7.61 -0.18 12.44
CA LEU A 257 7.55 0.78 11.34
C LEU A 257 6.17 1.42 11.19
N SER A 258 5.13 0.59 11.01
CA SER A 258 3.76 1.06 10.78
C SER A 258 3.17 1.82 11.98
N PRO A 259 3.27 1.33 13.24
CA PRO A 259 2.85 2.08 14.42
C PRO A 259 3.58 3.42 14.57
N THR A 260 4.89 3.46 14.30
CA THR A 260 5.67 4.71 14.40
C THR A 260 5.31 5.68 13.29
N ALA A 261 5.09 5.20 12.06
CA ALA A 261 4.60 6.02 10.94
C ALA A 261 3.21 6.61 11.24
N PHE A 262 2.33 5.84 11.86
CA PHE A 262 1.00 6.31 12.27
C PHE A 262 1.08 7.42 13.33
N ARG A 263 1.97 7.31 14.32
CA ARG A 263 2.22 8.39 15.31
C ARG A 263 2.71 9.69 14.65
N LEU A 264 3.36 9.59 13.48
CA LEU A 264 3.87 10.72 12.70
C LEU A 264 2.90 11.19 11.60
N VAL A 265 1.69 10.64 11.50
CA VAL A 265 0.76 10.90 10.39
C VAL A 265 0.41 12.38 10.22
N LEU A 266 0.34 13.14 11.32
CA LEU A 266 0.05 14.58 11.30
C LEU A 266 1.20 15.41 10.74
N LEU A 267 2.44 14.92 10.79
CA LEU A 267 3.60 15.56 10.19
C LEU A 267 3.73 15.24 8.70
N ARG A 268 3.13 14.14 8.24
CA ARG A 268 3.25 13.63 6.87
C ARG A 268 2.85 14.66 5.79
N PRO A 269 1.76 15.44 5.92
CA PRO A 269 1.39 16.50 4.96
C PRO A 269 2.46 17.58 4.77
N PHE A 270 3.31 17.82 5.78
CA PHE A 270 4.36 18.84 5.74
C PHE A 270 5.67 18.33 5.14
N VAL A 271 5.81 17.00 4.95
CA VAL A 271 7.02 16.40 4.38
C VAL A 271 7.41 17.02 3.05
N PRO A 272 6.51 17.20 2.06
CA PRO A 272 6.90 17.82 0.78
C PRO A 272 7.47 19.23 0.92
N PHE A 273 6.89 20.03 1.81
CA PHE A 273 7.38 21.38 2.11
C PHE A 273 8.77 21.33 2.73
N VAL A 274 8.97 20.49 3.76
CA VAL A 274 10.26 20.31 4.43
C VAL A 274 11.35 19.87 3.46
N LEU A 275 11.05 18.92 2.57
CA LEU A 275 12.05 18.38 1.63
C LEU A 275 12.38 19.32 0.47
N ARG A 276 11.40 20.12 0.01
CA ARG A 276 11.60 21.09 -1.08
C ARG A 276 12.29 22.36 -0.60
N THR A 277 12.04 22.79 0.63
CA THR A 277 12.45 24.13 1.12
C THR A 277 13.64 24.07 2.07
N ILE A 278 13.78 23.04 2.91
CA ILE A 278 14.80 23.02 3.96
C ILE A 278 16.06 22.26 3.49
N PRO A 279 17.25 22.89 3.49
CA PRO A 279 18.49 22.21 3.12
C PRO A 279 18.79 21.01 4.02
N LEU A 280 19.47 20.02 3.47
CA LEU A 280 19.78 18.75 4.14
C LEU A 280 20.38 18.93 5.54
N ARG A 281 21.42 19.78 5.66
CA ARG A 281 22.12 20.01 6.94
C ARG A 281 21.18 20.51 8.04
N TRP A 282 20.18 21.31 7.68
CA TRP A 282 19.19 21.83 8.63
C TRP A 282 18.11 20.80 8.95
N ARG A 283 17.68 19.97 7.98
CA ARG A 283 16.78 18.84 8.24
C ARG A 283 17.35 17.88 9.28
N MET A 284 18.65 17.59 9.21
CA MET A 284 19.35 16.76 10.19
C MET A 284 19.32 17.37 11.58
N LYS A 285 19.75 18.63 11.69
CA LYS A 285 19.72 19.36 12.96
C LYS A 285 18.30 19.45 13.53
N MET A 286 17.28 19.59 12.69
CA MET A 286 15.88 19.60 13.15
C MET A 286 15.48 18.26 13.79
N VAL A 287 15.87 17.12 13.23
CA VAL A 287 15.58 15.81 13.85
C VAL A 287 16.33 15.63 15.16
N ASP A 288 17.55 16.14 15.26
CA ASP A 288 18.36 16.07 16.49
C ASP A 288 17.83 17.02 17.58
N TRP A 289 17.42 18.25 17.20
CA TRP A 289 16.92 19.29 18.10
C TRP A 289 15.47 19.08 18.54
N PHE A 290 14.62 18.53 17.67
CA PHE A 290 13.20 18.36 17.99
C PHE A 290 13.00 17.11 18.86
N PRO A 291 12.52 17.24 20.12
CA PRO A 291 12.49 16.14 21.08
C PRO A 291 11.33 15.14 20.86
N LEU A 292 10.91 14.90 19.62
CA LEU A 292 9.89 13.90 19.32
C LEU A 292 10.47 12.49 19.36
N LYS A 293 10.09 11.71 20.38
CA LYS A 293 10.44 10.29 20.53
C LYS A 293 10.13 9.50 19.25
N SER A 294 8.98 9.74 18.62
CA SER A 294 8.58 9.03 17.39
C SER A 294 9.47 9.33 16.17
N LEU A 295 10.03 10.54 16.06
CA LEU A 295 10.97 10.87 14.97
C LEU A 295 12.32 10.17 15.18
N LYS A 296 12.82 10.15 16.42
CA LYS A 296 14.06 9.44 16.79
C LYS A 296 13.90 7.93 16.60
N GLU A 297 12.76 7.39 16.98
CA GLU A 297 12.44 5.98 16.78
C GLU A 297 12.33 5.62 15.30
N MET A 298 11.66 6.47 14.49
CA MET A 298 11.63 6.28 13.04
C MET A 298 13.04 6.28 12.43
N ARG A 299 13.94 7.17 12.88
CA ARG A 299 15.35 7.17 12.46
C ARG A 299 16.07 5.88 12.87
N ARG A 300 15.84 5.36 14.08
CA ARG A 300 16.42 4.10 14.55
C ARG A 300 15.94 2.92 13.70
N ILE A 301 14.63 2.79 13.52
CA ILE A 301 14.00 1.75 12.69
C ILE A 301 14.62 1.76 11.29
N VAL A 302 14.61 2.90 10.61
CA VAL A 302 15.19 3.06 9.28
C VAL A 302 16.69 2.68 9.25
N GLY A 303 17.45 3.04 10.28
CA GLY A 303 18.87 2.68 10.39
C GLY A 303 19.15 1.17 10.52
N VAL A 304 18.38 0.47 11.34
CA VAL A 304 18.49 -1.00 11.47
C VAL A 304 18.19 -1.68 10.14
N MET A 305 17.14 -1.23 9.46
CA MET A 305 16.71 -1.82 8.20
C MET A 305 17.73 -1.61 7.08
N ASP A 306 18.39 -0.46 7.01
CA ASP A 306 19.50 -0.23 6.07
C ASP A 306 20.61 -1.25 6.25
N LYS A 307 21.08 -1.34 7.50
CA LYS A 307 22.28 -2.07 7.89
C LYS A 307 22.09 -3.54 7.54
N THR A 308 21.01 -4.14 8.04
CA THR A 308 20.71 -5.55 7.82
C THR A 308 20.61 -5.87 6.34
N SER A 309 19.90 -5.05 5.58
CA SER A 309 19.75 -5.36 4.18
C SER A 309 20.99 -5.04 3.33
N ARG A 310 21.92 -4.17 3.76
CA ARG A 310 23.27 -4.03 3.13
C ARG A 310 24.03 -5.33 3.28
N THR A 311 24.04 -5.87 4.49
CA THR A 311 24.68 -7.15 4.78
C THR A 311 24.11 -8.26 3.89
N ILE A 312 22.78 -8.38 3.80
CA ILE A 312 22.13 -9.40 2.95
C ILE A 312 22.49 -9.21 1.47
N TYR A 313 22.44 -7.98 0.95
CA TYR A 313 22.77 -7.72 -0.45
C TYR A 313 24.23 -8.04 -0.78
N SER A 314 25.17 -7.54 0.03
CA SER A 314 26.60 -7.77 -0.18
C SER A 314 26.94 -9.26 -0.11
N SER A 315 26.35 -9.98 0.85
CA SER A 315 26.44 -11.44 0.94
C SER A 315 25.90 -12.11 -0.33
N LYS A 316 24.74 -11.67 -0.84
CA LYS A 316 24.14 -12.22 -2.05
C LYS A 316 24.99 -12.01 -3.30
N ILE A 317 25.49 -10.80 -3.50
CA ILE A 317 26.39 -10.49 -4.63
C ILE A 317 27.65 -11.37 -4.55
N ALA A 318 28.27 -11.48 -3.37
CA ALA A 318 29.43 -12.34 -3.17
C ALA A 318 29.13 -13.81 -3.56
N SER A 319 27.97 -14.34 -3.15
CA SER A 319 27.54 -15.72 -3.47
C SER A 319 27.32 -15.95 -4.97
N LEU A 320 26.92 -14.92 -5.73
CA LEU A 320 26.72 -15.01 -7.18
C LEU A 320 28.04 -14.93 -7.96
N THR A 321 29.03 -14.19 -7.43
CA THR A 321 30.34 -14.04 -8.07
C THR A 321 31.34 -15.14 -7.71
N ALA A 322 31.19 -15.79 -6.55
CA ALA A 322 32.06 -16.86 -6.07
C ALA A 322 31.22 -18.02 -5.48
N PRO A 323 30.82 -19.01 -6.30
CA PRO A 323 29.87 -20.07 -5.91
C PRO A 323 30.34 -21.04 -4.82
N THR A 324 31.60 -20.94 -4.37
CA THR A 324 32.27 -21.89 -3.47
C THR A 324 32.28 -21.48 -1.99
N GLN A 325 31.84 -20.29 -1.62
CA GLN A 325 31.71 -19.92 -0.21
C GLN A 325 30.33 -20.29 0.33
N THR A 326 30.29 -21.37 1.10
CA THR A 326 29.19 -21.69 2.03
C THR A 326 29.06 -20.61 3.08
N PHE A 327 27.82 -20.23 3.38
CA PHE A 327 27.49 -19.32 4.45
C PHE A 327 28.10 -19.81 5.77
N VAL A 328 28.76 -18.90 6.49
CA VAL A 328 29.25 -19.16 7.85
C VAL A 328 28.13 -18.75 8.80
N ASP A 329 27.76 -19.69 9.66
CA ASP A 329 26.76 -19.61 10.75
C ASP A 329 25.27 -19.73 10.34
N GLY A 330 24.53 -20.54 11.11
CA GLY A 330 23.15 -21.00 10.83
C GLY A 330 22.03 -19.94 10.82
N GLU A 331 22.35 -18.66 10.66
CA GLU A 331 21.40 -17.60 10.31
C GLU A 331 21.78 -17.03 8.93
N GLY A 332 20.88 -17.19 7.96
CA GLY A 332 21.06 -16.64 6.61
C GLY A 332 21.40 -17.63 5.50
N ASP A 333 21.63 -18.91 5.81
CA ASP A 333 21.73 -19.98 4.82
C ASP A 333 20.43 -20.77 4.73
N LEU A 334 19.81 -20.79 3.54
CA LEU A 334 18.68 -21.69 3.24
C LEU A 334 19.15 -23.08 2.76
N GLY A 335 20.45 -23.34 2.83
CA GLY A 335 21.10 -24.54 2.32
C GLY A 335 20.87 -24.70 0.81
N PRO A 336 20.85 -25.95 0.30
CA PRO A 336 20.56 -26.23 -1.11
C PRO A 336 19.21 -25.71 -1.61
N ARG A 337 18.25 -25.48 -0.70
CA ARG A 337 16.87 -25.06 -1.04
C ARG A 337 16.81 -23.61 -1.54
N GLY A 338 17.66 -22.73 -1.02
CA GLY A 338 17.69 -21.31 -1.40
C GLY A 338 18.76 -20.93 -2.42
N LYS A 339 19.43 -21.90 -3.07
CA LYS A 339 20.49 -21.64 -4.06
C LYS A 339 19.94 -21.04 -5.37
N GLY A 340 19.66 -19.74 -5.33
CA GLY A 340 19.53 -18.88 -6.50
C GLY A 340 18.18 -18.89 -7.22
N LYS A 341 17.13 -19.35 -6.53
CA LYS A 341 15.73 -19.39 -6.98
C LYS A 341 14.82 -18.34 -6.32
N ASP A 342 15.33 -17.58 -5.35
CA ASP A 342 14.60 -16.48 -4.71
C ASP A 342 14.40 -15.27 -5.65
N ILE A 343 13.43 -14.42 -5.31
CA ILE A 343 13.05 -13.21 -6.06
C ILE A 343 14.25 -12.28 -6.25
N MET A 344 15.10 -12.10 -5.23
CA MET A 344 16.28 -11.24 -5.35
C MET A 344 17.30 -11.80 -6.34
N THR A 345 17.57 -13.10 -6.31
CA THR A 345 18.45 -13.73 -7.32
C THR A 345 17.88 -13.58 -8.72
N ALA A 346 16.58 -13.81 -8.90
CA ALA A 346 15.91 -13.64 -10.19
C ALA A 346 15.99 -12.17 -10.67
N LEU A 347 15.83 -11.20 -9.77
CA LEU A 347 15.97 -9.77 -10.06
C LEU A 347 17.41 -9.42 -10.48
N LEU A 348 18.42 -9.91 -9.75
CA LEU A 348 19.84 -9.67 -10.06
C LEU A 348 20.22 -10.24 -11.43
N LYS A 349 19.76 -11.46 -11.73
CA LYS A 349 19.94 -12.09 -13.06
C LYS A 349 19.24 -11.28 -14.16
N ALA A 350 17.97 -10.91 -13.96
CA ALA A 350 17.21 -10.12 -14.93
C ALA A 350 17.87 -8.76 -15.21
N ASN A 351 18.43 -8.12 -14.18
CA ASN A 351 19.11 -6.84 -14.33
C ASN A 351 20.48 -6.96 -15.03
N ALA A 352 21.24 -8.02 -14.72
CA ALA A 352 22.50 -8.30 -15.40
C ALA A 352 22.30 -8.52 -16.91
N SER A 353 21.22 -9.22 -17.27
CA SER A 353 20.82 -9.48 -18.66
C SER A 353 20.09 -8.32 -19.35
N ALA A 354 19.76 -7.24 -18.64
CA ALA A 354 19.07 -6.09 -19.22
C ALA A 354 20.00 -5.25 -20.11
N SER A 355 19.42 -4.60 -21.13
CA SER A 355 20.10 -3.61 -21.98
C SER A 355 20.64 -2.46 -21.12
N ALA A 356 21.68 -1.76 -21.58
CA ALA A 356 22.28 -0.66 -20.80
C ALA A 356 21.29 0.45 -20.43
N SER A 357 20.29 0.72 -21.29
CA SER A 357 19.24 1.71 -21.04
C SER A 357 18.18 1.22 -20.04
N ASP A 358 17.90 -0.08 -20.00
CA ASP A 358 16.94 -0.67 -19.06
C ASP A 358 17.58 -1.05 -17.72
N ARG A 359 18.89 -1.29 -17.67
CA ARG A 359 19.59 -1.75 -16.47
C ARG A 359 19.33 -0.81 -15.29
N LEU A 360 18.81 -1.38 -14.21
CA LEU A 360 18.70 -0.73 -12.91
C LEU A 360 20.09 -0.49 -12.35
N THR A 361 20.32 0.72 -11.85
CA THR A 361 21.52 1.01 -11.07
C THR A 361 21.58 0.13 -9.82
N GLU A 362 22.75 0.00 -9.22
CA GLU A 362 22.86 -0.65 -7.91
C GLU A 362 21.91 0.00 -6.89
N GLU A 363 21.73 1.32 -6.96
CA GLU A 363 20.77 2.08 -6.14
C GLU A 363 19.30 1.68 -6.42
N GLU A 364 18.91 1.48 -7.69
CA GLU A 364 17.56 1.04 -8.08
C GLU A 364 17.31 -0.44 -7.74
N LEU A 365 18.34 -1.30 -7.82
CA LEU A 365 18.30 -2.73 -7.48
C LEU A 365 18.20 -2.95 -5.99
N LEU A 366 19.16 -2.39 -5.26
CA LEU A 366 19.10 -2.30 -3.82
C LEU A 366 17.76 -1.70 -3.46
N GLY A 367 17.36 -0.62 -4.17
CA GLY A 367 16.05 0.03 -4.23
C GLY A 367 14.84 -0.87 -4.11
N GLN A 368 14.92 -2.15 -4.46
CA GLN A 368 13.82 -3.10 -4.33
C GLN A 368 13.80 -3.85 -2.98
N MET A 369 14.89 -3.81 -2.20
CA MET A 369 15.13 -4.59 -0.98
C MET A 369 14.91 -3.86 0.36
N LYS A 370 15.15 -2.54 0.49
CA LYS A 370 15.30 -1.89 1.84
C LYS A 370 14.36 -0.71 2.14
N LEU A 371 14.82 0.14 3.08
CA LEU A 371 14.37 1.42 3.58
C LEU A 371 15.58 2.27 3.97
N VAL A 372 15.99 3.29 3.18
CA VAL A 372 16.74 4.47 3.66
C VAL A 372 16.66 5.70 2.74
N PRO A 373 16.63 6.91 3.35
CA PRO A 373 16.86 8.20 2.71
C PRO A 373 18.35 8.55 2.55
N HIS A 374 18.70 9.18 1.43
CA HIS A 374 19.95 9.94 1.20
C HIS A 374 20.29 10.99 2.27
N TYR A 375 19.33 11.27 3.14
CA TYR A 375 19.26 12.52 3.88
C TYR A 375 19.40 12.36 5.40
N LEU A 376 19.71 11.15 5.91
CA LEU A 376 19.85 10.92 7.36
C LEU A 376 21.20 10.36 7.85
N CYS A 377 22.18 10.08 6.98
CA CYS A 377 23.47 9.52 7.43
C CYS A 377 24.64 10.49 7.20
N SER A 378 25.32 10.82 8.29
CA SER A 378 26.58 11.58 8.33
C SER A 378 27.74 10.60 8.19
N SER A 379 28.58 10.78 7.17
CA SER A 379 30.06 10.72 7.21
C SER A 379 30.62 10.54 5.80
N HIS A 380 31.81 11.09 5.57
CA HIS A 380 32.39 11.44 4.26
C HIS A 380 32.73 10.23 3.35
N SER A 381 32.84 10.55 2.05
CA SER A 381 33.52 9.85 0.94
C SER A 381 32.72 8.81 0.11
N TYR A 382 32.51 9.17 -1.17
CA TYR A 382 32.23 8.32 -2.35
C TYR A 382 31.46 6.99 -2.14
N LEU A 383 30.13 7.04 -2.04
CA LEU A 383 29.21 6.08 -2.70
C LEU A 383 27.75 6.46 -2.37
N ARG A 384 27.01 6.82 -3.41
CA ARG A 384 25.60 7.21 -3.37
C ARG A 384 24.75 6.03 -2.89
N SER A 385 23.90 6.27 -1.89
CA SER A 385 23.24 5.24 -1.08
C SER A 385 21.79 5.64 -0.79
N ILE A 386 20.78 5.02 -1.44
CA ILE A 386 19.33 5.24 -1.19
C ILE A 386 18.49 4.07 -1.71
N ILE A 387 17.57 3.49 -0.93
CA ILE A 387 16.98 2.17 -1.25
C ILE A 387 15.57 1.90 -0.68
N ALA A 388 14.50 1.55 -1.47
CA ALA A 388 13.36 0.70 -0.97
C ALA A 388 12.07 0.25 -1.74
N LEU A 389 11.53 -0.88 -1.18
CA LEU A 389 10.15 -1.38 -0.98
C LEU A 389 9.50 -2.31 -2.03
N SER A 390 9.52 -3.63 -1.73
CA SER A 390 8.50 -4.63 -2.14
C SER A 390 8.11 -5.64 -1.04
N PHE A 391 8.95 -5.90 -0.04
CA PHE A 391 8.75 -7.02 0.90
C PHE A 391 7.93 -6.70 2.18
N LEU A 392 7.99 -5.48 2.72
CA LEU A 392 7.24 -5.14 3.95
C LEU A 392 5.74 -4.92 3.71
N ALA A 393 5.40 -4.30 2.57
CA ALA A 393 4.01 -4.17 2.15
C ALA A 393 3.38 -5.54 1.85
N ALA A 394 4.19 -6.54 1.49
CA ALA A 394 3.73 -7.88 1.17
C ALA A 394 3.27 -8.63 2.43
N PHE A 395 4.07 -8.69 3.50
CA PHE A 395 3.68 -9.52 4.65
C PHE A 395 2.52 -8.91 5.46
N GLU A 396 2.44 -7.59 5.68
CA GLU A 396 1.32 -7.00 6.46
C GLU A 396 -0.03 -7.24 5.78
N THR A 397 -0.09 -7.12 4.44
CA THR A 397 -1.32 -7.35 3.68
C THR A 397 -1.71 -8.84 3.65
N THR A 398 -0.75 -9.75 3.46
CA THR A 398 -1.01 -11.19 3.56
C THR A 398 -1.38 -11.62 4.98
N THR A 399 -0.76 -11.05 6.01
CA THR A 399 -1.11 -11.27 7.43
C THR A 399 -2.58 -10.95 7.67
N SER A 400 -3.02 -9.78 7.21
CA SER A 400 -4.40 -9.33 7.33
C SER A 400 -5.36 -10.25 6.57
N ALA A 401 -5.01 -10.62 5.33
CA ALA A 401 -5.82 -11.53 4.50
C ALA A 401 -5.96 -12.93 5.13
N LEU A 402 -4.87 -13.55 5.57
CA LEU A 402 -4.86 -14.86 6.25
C LEU A 402 -5.65 -14.83 7.54
N SER A 403 -5.39 -13.84 8.40
CA SER A 403 -6.10 -13.67 9.67
C SER A 403 -7.60 -13.49 9.42
N ARG A 404 -7.97 -12.74 8.37
CA ARG A 404 -9.36 -12.54 7.99
C ARG A 404 -9.99 -13.82 7.48
N SER A 405 -9.30 -14.58 6.62
CA SER A 405 -9.78 -15.88 6.14
C SER A 405 -10.06 -16.83 7.29
N LEU A 406 -9.12 -16.96 8.24
CA LEU A 406 -9.30 -17.82 9.42
C LEU A 406 -10.48 -17.34 10.29
N HIS A 407 -10.59 -16.03 10.55
CA HIS A 407 -11.74 -15.48 11.29
C HIS A 407 -13.07 -15.84 10.61
N VAL A 408 -13.20 -15.56 9.31
CA VAL A 408 -14.43 -15.80 8.54
C VAL A 408 -14.78 -17.29 8.47
N LEU A 409 -13.78 -18.16 8.41
CA LEU A 409 -13.95 -19.61 8.48
C LEU A 409 -14.34 -20.09 9.88
N SER A 410 -13.86 -19.45 10.95
CA SER A 410 -14.30 -19.72 12.32
C SER A 410 -15.76 -19.35 12.56
N GLU A 411 -16.27 -18.33 11.86
CA GLU A 411 -17.70 -17.99 11.86
C GLU A 411 -18.55 -19.00 11.06
N ARG A 412 -17.93 -19.81 10.18
CA ARG A 412 -18.61 -20.68 9.21
C ARG A 412 -18.05 -22.10 9.24
N PRO A 413 -18.38 -22.90 10.27
CA PRO A 413 -17.85 -24.26 10.44
C PRO A 413 -18.09 -25.17 9.23
N ILE A 414 -19.23 -25.04 8.54
CA ILE A 414 -19.57 -25.83 7.35
C ILE A 414 -18.60 -25.52 6.20
N ALA A 415 -18.29 -24.25 5.96
CA ALA A 415 -17.34 -23.85 4.93
C ALA A 415 -15.93 -24.34 5.28
N GLN A 416 -15.54 -24.26 6.56
CA GLN A 416 -14.25 -24.78 7.02
C GLN A 416 -14.13 -26.30 6.80
N GLU A 417 -15.19 -27.06 7.09
CA GLU A 417 -15.24 -28.50 6.88
C GLU A 417 -15.22 -28.89 5.39
N ASN A 418 -15.96 -28.18 4.54
CA ASN A 418 -15.95 -28.42 3.10
C ASN A 418 -14.56 -28.16 2.50
N LEU A 419 -13.91 -27.07 2.93
CA LEU A 419 -12.54 -26.77 2.50
C LEU A 419 -11.55 -27.83 2.98
N ARG A 420 -11.68 -28.28 4.24
CA ARG A 420 -10.87 -29.37 4.79
C ARG A 420 -10.98 -30.63 3.95
N LYS A 421 -12.20 -31.04 3.59
CA LYS A 421 -12.44 -32.22 2.74
C LYS A 421 -11.79 -32.09 1.38
N GLU A 422 -11.96 -30.97 0.68
CA GLU A 422 -11.33 -30.74 -0.62
C GLU A 422 -9.80 -30.90 -0.55
N ILE A 423 -9.16 -30.31 0.46
CA ILE A 423 -7.71 -30.39 0.64
C ILE A 423 -7.27 -31.84 0.95
N GLN A 424 -7.99 -32.52 1.85
CA GLN A 424 -7.68 -33.91 2.22
C GLN A 424 -7.82 -34.86 1.03
N GLU A 425 -8.85 -34.69 0.20
CA GLU A 425 -9.05 -35.48 -1.02
C GLU A 425 -7.92 -35.24 -2.03
N ALA A 426 -7.51 -33.99 -2.23
CA ALA A 426 -6.39 -33.65 -3.09
C ALA A 426 -5.07 -34.27 -2.61
N LYS A 427 -4.80 -34.20 -1.30
CA LYS A 427 -3.63 -34.85 -0.68
C LYS A 427 -3.69 -36.36 -0.80
N ALA A 428 -4.83 -36.99 -0.53
CA ALA A 428 -5.01 -38.44 -0.68
C ALA A 428 -4.75 -38.90 -2.12
N LYS A 429 -5.30 -38.20 -3.12
CA LYS A 429 -5.05 -38.48 -4.54
C LYS A 429 -3.57 -38.35 -4.91
N ARG A 430 -2.89 -37.33 -4.37
CA ARG A 430 -1.46 -37.12 -4.61
C ARG A 430 -0.62 -38.22 -3.96
N ALA A 431 -0.90 -38.56 -2.70
CA ALA A 431 -0.25 -39.65 -1.98
C ALA A 431 -0.36 -40.99 -2.71
N LEU A 432 -1.53 -41.32 -3.26
CA LEU A 432 -1.72 -42.52 -4.09
C LEU A 432 -0.81 -42.51 -5.32
N SER A 433 -0.56 -41.35 -5.93
CA SER A 433 0.31 -41.23 -7.11
C SER A 433 1.81 -41.30 -6.80
N THR A 434 2.23 -41.01 -5.57
CA THR A 434 3.65 -40.98 -5.17
C THR A 434 4.07 -42.08 -4.21
N GLY A 435 3.11 -42.78 -3.59
CA GLY A 435 3.38 -43.70 -2.49
C GLY A 435 3.73 -43.00 -1.16
N GLU A 436 3.54 -41.68 -1.07
CA GLU A 436 3.75 -40.91 0.17
C GLU A 436 2.55 -41.04 1.13
N ASN A 437 2.75 -40.68 2.40
CA ASN A 437 1.66 -40.62 3.37
C ASN A 437 0.72 -39.44 3.06
N PRO A 438 -0.61 -39.63 2.97
CA PRO A 438 -1.57 -38.55 2.77
C PRO A 438 -1.48 -37.38 3.77
N LYS A 439 -0.95 -37.63 4.97
CA LYS A 439 -0.76 -36.58 5.99
C LYS A 439 0.46 -35.69 5.71
N ASP A 440 1.49 -36.25 5.12
CA ASP A 440 2.80 -35.60 4.95
C ASP A 440 3.03 -35.09 3.51
N VAL A 441 2.16 -35.50 2.58
CA VAL A 441 2.30 -35.16 1.17
C VAL A 441 2.00 -33.68 0.91
N GLU A 442 2.92 -33.03 0.20
CA GLU A 442 2.77 -31.65 -0.23
C GLU A 442 2.11 -31.57 -1.61
N LEU A 443 1.28 -30.53 -1.80
CA LEU A 443 0.63 -30.28 -3.07
C LEU A 443 1.56 -29.46 -3.98
N PRO A 444 1.88 -29.95 -5.20
CA PRO A 444 2.63 -29.15 -6.17
C PRO A 444 1.80 -27.95 -6.62
N TYR A 445 2.48 -26.90 -7.11
CA TYR A 445 1.85 -25.63 -7.49
C TYR A 445 0.62 -25.78 -8.39
N GLY A 446 0.68 -26.66 -9.40
CA GLY A 446 -0.45 -26.88 -10.30
C GLY A 446 -1.71 -27.36 -9.57
N ILE A 447 -1.56 -28.33 -8.66
CA ILE A 447 -2.70 -28.87 -7.91
C ILE A 447 -3.20 -27.84 -6.89
N LEU A 448 -2.29 -27.24 -6.10
CA LEU A 448 -2.65 -26.29 -5.05
C LEU A 448 -3.45 -25.09 -5.59
N MET A 449 -3.01 -24.53 -6.72
CA MET A 449 -3.63 -23.33 -7.29
C MET A 449 -4.96 -23.61 -7.99
N GLU A 450 -5.22 -24.87 -8.35
CA GLU A 450 -6.42 -25.33 -9.07
C GLU A 450 -7.51 -25.91 -8.15
N LEU A 451 -7.31 -25.91 -6.83
CA LEU A 451 -8.34 -26.30 -5.86
C LEU A 451 -9.51 -25.31 -5.88
N PRO A 452 -10.72 -25.72 -6.33
CA PRO A 452 -11.78 -24.77 -6.63
C PRO A 452 -12.33 -24.02 -5.42
N TYR A 453 -12.64 -24.73 -4.34
CA TYR A 453 -13.24 -24.14 -3.14
C TYR A 453 -12.22 -23.31 -2.36
N LEU A 454 -10.97 -23.76 -2.27
CA LEU A 454 -9.87 -22.97 -1.73
C LEU A 454 -9.67 -21.65 -2.49
N ASP A 455 -9.66 -21.68 -3.82
CA ASP A 455 -9.59 -20.49 -4.65
C ASP A 455 -10.80 -19.57 -4.42
N ALA A 456 -12.00 -20.12 -4.37
CA ALA A 456 -13.24 -19.39 -4.10
C ALA A 456 -13.21 -18.68 -2.74
N ILE A 457 -12.72 -19.35 -1.68
CA ILE A 457 -12.59 -18.79 -0.33
C ILE A 457 -11.58 -17.63 -0.32
N CYS A 458 -10.41 -17.80 -0.95
CA CYS A 458 -9.42 -16.74 -1.05
C CYS A 458 -9.96 -15.52 -1.81
N ARG A 459 -10.60 -15.74 -2.96
CA ARG A 459 -11.18 -14.66 -3.78
C ARG A 459 -12.29 -13.92 -3.06
N GLU A 460 -13.22 -14.64 -2.45
CA GLU A 460 -14.36 -14.01 -1.78
C GLU A 460 -13.93 -13.23 -0.54
N THR A 461 -12.98 -13.76 0.21
CA THR A 461 -12.42 -13.06 1.37
C THR A 461 -11.71 -11.78 0.95
N LEU A 462 -10.86 -11.84 -0.09
CA LEU A 462 -10.14 -10.67 -0.62
C LEU A 462 -11.06 -9.65 -1.29
N ARG A 463 -12.18 -10.08 -1.88
CA ARG A 463 -13.21 -9.19 -2.42
C ARG A 463 -13.87 -8.43 -1.28
N LEU A 464 -14.42 -9.15 -0.32
CA LEU A 464 -15.28 -8.58 0.72
C LEU A 464 -14.51 -7.82 1.80
N TYR A 465 -13.29 -8.27 2.09
CA TYR A 465 -12.40 -7.76 3.12
C TYR A 465 -10.99 -7.50 2.55
N PRO A 466 -10.84 -6.52 1.64
CA PRO A 466 -9.53 -6.20 1.07
C PRO A 466 -8.60 -5.64 2.17
N PRO A 467 -7.33 -6.07 2.26
CA PRO A 467 -6.40 -5.57 3.28
C PRO A 467 -6.27 -4.04 3.28
N VAL A 468 -6.26 -3.42 2.10
CA VAL A 468 -6.26 -1.97 1.91
C VAL A 468 -7.63 -1.53 1.39
N LEU A 469 -8.23 -0.54 2.06
CA LEU A 469 -9.63 -0.14 1.82
C LEU A 469 -9.74 1.08 0.90
N LEU A 470 -8.83 2.05 1.08
CA LEU A 470 -8.85 3.35 0.42
C LEU A 470 -7.45 3.73 -0.08
N LEU A 471 -7.37 4.35 -1.26
CA LEU A 471 -6.11 4.79 -1.86
C LEU A 471 -6.22 6.20 -2.43
N GLY A 472 -5.13 6.97 -2.34
CA GLY A 472 -5.06 8.34 -2.83
C GLY A 472 -4.44 8.48 -4.23
N ARG A 473 -5.01 9.36 -5.04
CA ARG A 473 -4.43 9.91 -6.27
C ARG A 473 -4.57 11.43 -6.30
N THR A 474 -3.79 12.10 -7.14
CA THR A 474 -3.92 13.52 -7.43
C THR A 474 -3.98 13.69 -8.96
N ALA A 475 -5.03 14.33 -9.45
CA ALA A 475 -5.13 14.72 -10.85
C ALA A 475 -4.11 15.83 -11.14
N ARG A 476 -3.07 15.56 -11.91
CA ARG A 476 -2.01 16.54 -12.24
C ARG A 476 -2.44 17.57 -13.27
N LYS A 477 -3.44 17.22 -14.08
CA LYS A 477 -4.03 18.08 -15.12
C LYS A 477 -5.55 18.05 -14.97
N ALA A 478 -6.21 19.09 -15.46
CA ALA A 478 -7.66 19.10 -15.54
C ALA A 478 -8.10 18.04 -16.57
N THR A 479 -9.10 17.25 -16.23
CA THR A 479 -9.64 16.18 -17.07
C THR A 479 -11.12 15.95 -16.76
N VAL A 480 -11.75 15.02 -17.45
CA VAL A 480 -13.14 14.61 -17.24
C VAL A 480 -13.17 13.10 -16.97
N LEU A 481 -13.73 12.70 -15.84
CA LEU A 481 -13.90 11.29 -15.49
C LEU A 481 -15.26 10.78 -15.96
N PRO A 482 -15.33 9.89 -16.97
CA PRO A 482 -16.59 9.28 -17.36
C PRO A 482 -17.03 8.24 -16.33
N LEU A 483 -18.34 8.13 -16.15
CA LEU A 483 -18.98 7.18 -15.26
C LEU A 483 -19.57 6.02 -16.06
N ALA A 484 -19.49 4.81 -15.51
CA ALA A 484 -20.23 3.66 -16.01
C ALA A 484 -21.72 3.85 -15.73
N PHE A 485 -21.99 4.47 -14.58
CA PHE A 485 -23.31 4.62 -14.02
C PHE A 485 -23.65 6.11 -13.93
N PRO A 486 -24.66 6.59 -14.69
CA PRO A 486 -25.14 7.96 -14.58
C PRO A 486 -25.57 8.29 -13.15
N MET A 487 -25.40 9.54 -12.76
CA MET A 487 -25.73 10.01 -11.42
C MET A 487 -26.49 11.35 -11.49
N ARG A 488 -27.37 11.59 -10.51
CA ARG A 488 -28.09 12.87 -10.41
C ARG A 488 -27.36 13.84 -9.50
N THR A 489 -27.17 15.07 -9.98
CA THR A 489 -26.60 16.17 -9.22
C THR A 489 -27.63 16.73 -8.22
N PRO A 490 -27.21 17.54 -7.23
CA PRO A 490 -28.14 18.24 -6.34
C PRO A 490 -29.10 19.20 -7.06
N SER A 491 -28.79 19.64 -8.28
CA SER A 491 -29.69 20.46 -9.12
C SER A 491 -30.73 19.62 -9.88
N GLY A 492 -30.65 18.29 -9.80
CA GLY A 492 -31.56 17.34 -10.48
C GLY A 492 -31.10 16.90 -11.87
N GLU A 493 -29.99 17.46 -12.37
CA GLU A 493 -29.39 17.10 -13.67
C GLU A 493 -28.75 15.71 -13.61
N GLU A 494 -28.96 14.90 -14.65
CA GLU A 494 -28.27 13.62 -14.79
C GLU A 494 -26.94 13.82 -15.52
N ILE A 495 -25.84 13.42 -14.89
CA ILE A 495 -24.50 13.51 -15.44
C ILE A 495 -23.92 12.11 -15.66
N THR A 496 -23.21 11.95 -16.77
CA THR A 496 -22.49 10.71 -17.15
C THR A 496 -20.98 10.86 -17.00
N SER A 497 -20.52 12.04 -16.59
CA SER A 497 -19.11 12.32 -16.39
C SER A 497 -18.90 13.43 -15.35
N VAL A 498 -17.73 13.43 -14.70
CA VAL A 498 -17.36 14.36 -13.64
C VAL A 498 -16.16 15.20 -14.09
N PRO A 499 -16.29 16.54 -14.18
CA PRO A 499 -15.15 17.41 -14.41
C PRO A 499 -14.21 17.40 -13.20
N VAL A 500 -12.92 17.14 -13.44
CA VAL A 500 -11.88 17.06 -12.42
C VAL A 500 -10.85 18.16 -12.65
N PRO A 501 -10.83 19.21 -11.82
CA PRO A 501 -9.79 20.24 -11.89
C PRO A 501 -8.39 19.68 -11.64
N ALA A 502 -7.38 20.36 -12.18
CA ALA A 502 -5.99 20.07 -11.83
C ALA A 502 -5.76 20.22 -10.32
N ASN A 503 -4.88 19.39 -9.78
CA ASN A 503 -4.56 19.23 -8.36
C ASN A 503 -5.72 18.75 -7.48
N THR A 504 -6.79 18.19 -8.06
CA THR A 504 -7.84 17.53 -7.28
C THR A 504 -7.33 16.20 -6.72
N ASN A 505 -7.48 16.00 -5.42
CA ASN A 505 -7.20 14.72 -4.79
C ASN A 505 -8.40 13.78 -4.96
N ILE A 506 -8.11 12.52 -5.28
CA ILE A 506 -9.06 11.45 -5.48
C ILE A 506 -8.79 10.36 -4.46
N THR A 507 -9.85 9.89 -3.80
CA THR A 507 -9.85 8.71 -2.94
C THR A 507 -10.53 7.57 -3.69
N ILE A 508 -9.75 6.61 -4.15
CA ILE A 508 -10.22 5.35 -4.72
C ILE A 508 -10.69 4.48 -3.55
N SER A 509 -11.94 4.02 -3.60
CA SER A 509 -12.47 3.10 -2.60
C SER A 509 -12.55 1.68 -3.12
N ILE A 510 -11.58 0.86 -2.68
CA ILE A 510 -11.57 -0.57 -2.96
C ILE A 510 -12.77 -1.24 -2.30
N LEU A 511 -13.05 -0.85 -1.04
CA LEU A 511 -14.17 -1.37 -0.27
C LEU A 511 -15.51 -1.21 -1.00
N ALA A 512 -15.80 0.00 -1.47
CA ALA A 512 -17.04 0.28 -2.19
C ALA A 512 -17.07 -0.40 -3.56
N SER A 513 -15.96 -0.42 -4.31
CA SER A 513 -15.94 -1.09 -5.61
C SER A 513 -16.20 -2.58 -5.51
N ASN A 514 -15.64 -3.24 -4.49
CA ASN A 514 -15.79 -4.67 -4.33
C ASN A 514 -17.18 -5.07 -3.78
N ARG A 515 -17.96 -4.10 -3.28
CA ARG A 515 -19.33 -4.27 -2.76
C ARG A 515 -20.39 -3.62 -3.64
N ASN A 516 -20.02 -3.15 -4.83
CA ASN A 516 -20.94 -2.50 -5.74
C ASN A 516 -21.99 -3.49 -6.24
N LYS A 517 -23.23 -3.37 -5.74
CA LYS A 517 -24.35 -4.27 -6.09
C LYS A 517 -24.66 -4.32 -7.58
N ARG A 518 -24.44 -3.22 -8.30
CA ARG A 518 -24.64 -3.16 -9.76
C ARG A 518 -23.66 -4.02 -10.54
N VAL A 519 -22.52 -4.37 -9.95
CA VAL A 519 -21.47 -5.19 -10.57
C VAL A 519 -21.48 -6.61 -9.99
N TRP A 520 -21.58 -6.74 -8.66
CA TRP A 520 -21.43 -8.01 -7.96
C TRP A 520 -22.75 -8.73 -7.66
N GLY A 521 -23.90 -8.09 -7.90
CA GLY A 521 -25.23 -8.59 -7.57
C GLY A 521 -25.77 -8.05 -6.25
N GLU A 522 -27.04 -8.30 -5.94
CA GLU A 522 -27.67 -7.82 -4.68
C GLU A 522 -27.01 -8.39 -3.42
N ASP A 523 -26.49 -9.61 -3.51
CA ASP A 523 -25.71 -10.29 -2.47
C ASP A 523 -24.24 -9.83 -2.39
N ALA A 524 -23.89 -8.68 -2.99
CA ALA A 524 -22.52 -8.13 -2.97
C ALA A 524 -21.95 -7.92 -1.57
N ASN A 525 -22.81 -7.73 -0.57
CA ASN A 525 -22.38 -7.53 0.82
C ASN A 525 -22.21 -8.83 1.60
N GLU A 526 -22.65 -9.97 1.05
CA GLU A 526 -22.56 -11.29 1.67
C GLU A 526 -21.22 -11.95 1.33
N TRP A 527 -20.71 -12.76 2.26
CA TRP A 527 -19.56 -13.63 2.01
C TRP A 527 -20.07 -14.96 1.44
N LYS A 528 -19.88 -15.16 0.14
CA LYS A 528 -20.39 -16.32 -0.61
C LYS A 528 -19.35 -16.85 -1.60
N PRO A 529 -18.47 -17.77 -1.18
CA PRO A 529 -17.46 -18.38 -2.04
C PRO A 529 -18.05 -19.00 -3.32
N GLU A 530 -19.26 -19.55 -3.24
CA GLU A 530 -19.94 -20.24 -4.34
C GLU A 530 -20.17 -19.34 -5.56
N ARG A 531 -20.09 -18.01 -5.40
CA ARG A 531 -20.09 -17.04 -6.51
C ARG A 531 -19.01 -17.34 -7.55
N TRP A 532 -17.86 -17.82 -7.09
CA TRP A 532 -16.68 -18.12 -7.89
C TRP A 532 -16.70 -19.51 -8.52
N LEU A 533 -17.76 -20.29 -8.30
CA LEU A 533 -17.88 -21.66 -8.78
C LEU A 533 -18.96 -21.79 -9.86
N THR A 534 -18.72 -22.66 -10.83
CA THR A 534 -19.77 -23.15 -11.75
C THR A 534 -20.72 -24.09 -11.01
N PRO A 535 -21.91 -24.39 -11.56
CA PRO A 535 -22.80 -25.40 -10.99
C PRO A 535 -22.13 -26.77 -10.78
N GLU A 536 -21.12 -27.09 -11.60
CA GLU A 536 -20.31 -28.31 -11.52
C GLU A 536 -19.17 -28.22 -10.50
N GLY A 537 -19.08 -27.13 -9.74
CA GLY A 537 -18.06 -26.92 -8.69
C GLY A 537 -16.68 -26.53 -9.21
N LYS A 538 -16.54 -26.10 -10.48
CA LYS A 538 -15.26 -25.64 -11.04
C LYS A 538 -15.06 -24.15 -10.81
N THR A 539 -13.80 -23.71 -10.68
CA THR A 539 -13.46 -22.28 -10.60
C THR A 539 -13.84 -21.54 -11.88
N LYS A 540 -14.51 -20.39 -11.73
CA LYS A 540 -14.68 -19.40 -12.79
C LYS A 540 -13.42 -18.53 -12.94
N ALA A 541 -13.01 -18.25 -14.17
CA ALA A 541 -11.99 -17.24 -14.49
C ALA A 541 -12.43 -15.83 -14.06
N GLY A 542 -13.74 -15.58 -13.97
CA GLY A 542 -14.32 -14.40 -13.32
C GLY A 542 -15.84 -14.47 -13.23
N ILE A 543 -16.46 -13.51 -12.50
CA ILE A 543 -17.94 -13.46 -12.35
C ILE A 543 -18.70 -13.25 -13.66
N PHE A 544 -18.01 -12.90 -14.76
CA PHE A 544 -18.58 -12.67 -16.08
C PHE A 544 -18.52 -13.89 -17.01
N GLU A 545 -18.11 -15.05 -16.51
CA GLU A 545 -18.04 -16.29 -17.27
C GLU A 545 -19.32 -17.13 -17.04
N GLY A 546 -20.07 -17.42 -18.12
CA GLY A 546 -21.37 -18.10 -18.10
C GLY A 546 -22.55 -17.25 -18.60
N ASP A 547 -23.79 -17.71 -18.38
CA ASP A 547 -25.04 -16.98 -18.67
C ASP A 547 -25.23 -15.80 -17.70
N VAL A 548 -24.41 -14.78 -17.90
CA VAL A 548 -24.59 -13.47 -17.29
C VAL A 548 -25.82 -12.83 -17.94
N SER A 549 -26.75 -12.32 -17.13
CA SER A 549 -27.94 -11.60 -17.59
C SER A 549 -27.59 -10.54 -18.66
N SER A 550 -28.46 -10.36 -19.64
CA SER A 550 -28.28 -9.42 -20.75
C SER A 550 -28.00 -7.98 -20.28
N GLU A 551 -28.50 -7.56 -19.11
CA GLU A 551 -28.23 -6.25 -18.50
C GLU A 551 -26.77 -6.08 -18.01
N GLN A 552 -26.18 -7.11 -17.40
CA GLN A 552 -24.78 -7.07 -16.95
C GLN A 552 -23.79 -7.07 -18.11
N ARG A 553 -24.14 -7.73 -19.24
CA ARG A 553 -23.37 -7.62 -20.50
C ARG A 553 -23.56 -6.27 -21.19
N GLN A 554 -24.76 -5.68 -21.16
CA GLN A 554 -25.07 -4.40 -21.82
C GLN A 554 -24.35 -3.19 -21.20
N THR A 555 -24.04 -3.21 -19.91
CA THR A 555 -23.36 -2.07 -19.24
C THR A 555 -21.83 -2.08 -19.36
N GLY A 556 -21.20 -3.18 -19.83
CA GLY A 556 -19.73 -3.27 -20.00
C GLY A 556 -18.90 -2.97 -18.73
N SER A 557 -19.52 -3.02 -17.55
CA SER A 557 -19.03 -2.38 -16.32
C SER A 557 -18.13 -3.31 -15.51
N ARG A 558 -16.95 -3.64 -16.08
CA ARG A 558 -15.92 -4.45 -15.42
C ARG A 558 -14.88 -3.56 -14.74
N TYR A 559 -14.54 -3.87 -13.49
CA TYR A 559 -13.42 -3.22 -12.82
C TYR A 559 -12.07 -3.64 -13.42
N PRO A 560 -11.08 -2.72 -13.49
CA PRO A 560 -9.76 -2.96 -14.08
C PRO A 560 -8.82 -3.82 -13.21
N GLY A 561 -9.35 -4.50 -12.19
CA GLY A 561 -8.59 -5.28 -11.23
C GLY A 561 -7.78 -6.42 -11.87
N VAL A 562 -6.50 -6.55 -11.53
CA VAL A 562 -5.61 -7.58 -12.11
C VAL A 562 -5.92 -9.01 -11.66
N TYR A 563 -6.69 -9.17 -10.60
CA TYR A 563 -7.07 -10.48 -10.06
C TYR A 563 -8.59 -10.53 -9.89
N ALA A 564 -9.22 -11.51 -10.53
CA ALA A 564 -10.66 -11.76 -10.50
C ALA A 564 -11.55 -10.53 -10.80
N SER A 565 -11.02 -9.52 -11.49
CA SER A 565 -11.70 -8.23 -11.73
C SER A 565 -12.15 -7.50 -10.46
N MET A 566 -11.49 -7.74 -9.32
CA MET A 566 -11.71 -6.97 -8.08
C MET A 566 -10.57 -5.98 -7.86
N MET A 567 -10.85 -4.89 -7.17
CA MET A 567 -9.90 -3.78 -7.00
C MET A 567 -8.88 -4.02 -5.88
N THR A 568 -8.93 -5.16 -5.19
CA THR A 568 -8.05 -5.50 -4.05
C THR A 568 -6.57 -5.43 -4.41
N PHE A 569 -6.22 -5.83 -5.63
CA PHE A 569 -4.85 -5.74 -6.16
C PHE A 569 -4.68 -4.60 -7.18
N LEU A 570 -5.64 -3.67 -7.25
CA LEU A 570 -5.70 -2.58 -8.22
C LEU A 570 -5.62 -3.03 -9.69
N GLY A 571 -5.53 -2.04 -10.60
CA GLY A 571 -5.39 -2.21 -12.04
C GLY A 571 -4.25 -1.37 -12.62
N GLY A 572 -3.91 -1.64 -13.88
CA GLY A 572 -2.99 -0.84 -14.68
C GLY A 572 -1.53 -0.81 -14.21
N GLY A 573 -0.84 0.29 -14.49
CA GLY A 573 0.60 0.41 -14.21
C GLY A 573 0.95 0.36 -12.73
N ARG A 574 -0.03 0.59 -11.84
CA ARG A 574 0.11 0.59 -10.37
C ARG A 574 -0.52 -0.62 -9.68
N ALA A 575 -0.95 -1.64 -10.43
CA ALA A 575 -1.43 -2.89 -9.86
C ALA A 575 -0.43 -3.56 -8.88
N CYS A 576 -0.89 -4.43 -8.00
CA CYS A 576 0.00 -5.22 -7.17
C CYS A 576 0.77 -6.22 -8.04
N ILE A 577 2.10 -6.16 -7.98
CA ILE A 577 2.97 -7.08 -8.72
C ILE A 577 3.08 -8.45 -8.03
N GLY A 578 2.97 -8.47 -6.70
CA GLY A 578 3.10 -9.66 -5.87
C GLY A 578 1.80 -10.46 -5.68
N PHE A 579 0.73 -10.16 -6.43
CA PHE A 579 -0.58 -10.78 -6.17
C PHE A 579 -0.55 -12.32 -6.29
N LYS A 580 0.20 -12.86 -7.26
CA LYS A 580 0.35 -14.32 -7.43
C LYS A 580 1.11 -14.97 -6.28
N PHE A 581 2.10 -14.25 -5.74
CA PHE A 581 2.85 -14.70 -4.58
C PHE A 581 1.96 -14.73 -3.34
N ALA A 582 1.20 -13.65 -3.10
CA ALA A 582 0.25 -13.57 -2.00
C ALA A 582 -0.85 -14.65 -2.10
N GLU A 583 -1.39 -14.88 -3.29
CA GLU A 583 -2.38 -15.94 -3.53
C GLU A 583 -1.81 -17.33 -3.22
N MET A 584 -0.60 -17.64 -3.71
CA MET A 584 0.09 -18.89 -3.44
C MET A 584 0.39 -19.08 -1.96
N GLU A 585 0.88 -18.05 -1.29
CA GLU A 585 1.14 -18.03 0.16
C GLU A 585 -0.13 -18.31 0.96
N MET A 586 -1.22 -17.61 0.66
CA MET A 586 -2.52 -17.82 1.31
C MET A 586 -3.01 -19.26 1.15
N LYS A 587 -3.01 -19.76 -0.10
CA LYS A 587 -3.47 -21.11 -0.41
C LYS A 587 -2.62 -22.18 0.28
N GLN A 588 -1.28 -22.04 0.26
CA GLN A 588 -0.39 -22.99 0.92
C GLN A 588 -0.63 -23.03 2.43
N ILE A 589 -0.69 -21.88 3.10
CA ILE A 589 -0.89 -21.84 4.57
C ILE A 589 -2.24 -22.47 4.94
N LEU A 590 -3.33 -22.11 4.24
CA LEU A 590 -4.65 -22.69 4.52
C LEU A 590 -4.66 -24.21 4.24
N ALA A 591 -4.03 -24.66 3.15
CA ALA A 591 -3.92 -26.07 2.79
C ALA A 591 -3.06 -26.90 3.75
N THR A 592 -2.14 -26.26 4.48
CA THR A 592 -1.35 -26.91 5.53
C THR A 592 -2.09 -26.93 6.87
N LEU A 593 -2.73 -25.84 7.26
CA LEU A 593 -3.33 -25.71 8.60
C LEU A 593 -4.68 -26.43 8.75
N LEU A 594 -5.60 -26.24 7.81
CA LEU A 594 -7.00 -26.68 7.94
C LEU A 594 -7.23 -28.20 7.96
N PRO A 595 -6.38 -29.04 7.33
CA PRO A 595 -6.49 -30.49 7.46
C PRO A 595 -6.26 -31.03 8.88
N THR A 596 -5.52 -30.28 9.71
CA THR A 596 -5.01 -30.76 11.00
C THR A 596 -5.51 -29.93 12.18
N LEU A 597 -5.92 -28.68 11.92
CA LEU A 597 -6.43 -27.76 12.92
C LEU A 597 -7.88 -27.36 12.59
N GLN A 598 -8.67 -27.21 13.64
CA GLN A 598 -9.97 -26.58 13.62
C GLN A 598 -9.91 -25.24 14.35
N PHE A 599 -10.51 -24.23 13.73
CA PHE A 599 -10.58 -22.87 14.28
C PHE A 599 -12.04 -22.51 14.60
N SER A 600 -12.27 -21.94 15.77
CA SER A 600 -13.56 -21.48 16.28
C SER A 600 -13.41 -20.09 16.89
N LEU A 601 -14.52 -19.37 17.04
CA LEU A 601 -14.50 -18.02 17.62
C LEU A 601 -14.17 -18.07 19.11
N PRO A 602 -13.43 -17.08 19.64
CA PRO A 602 -13.29 -16.91 21.08
C PRO A 602 -14.60 -16.41 21.68
N ASP A 603 -14.68 -16.38 23.01
CA ASP A 603 -15.79 -15.71 23.71
C ASP A 603 -15.64 -14.18 23.69
N LYS A 604 -14.47 -13.69 23.26
CA LYS A 604 -14.10 -12.27 23.19
C LYS A 604 -14.69 -11.60 21.95
N LYS A 605 -15.11 -10.34 22.09
CA LYS A 605 -15.63 -9.55 20.96
C LYS A 605 -14.49 -9.00 20.11
N ILE A 606 -14.35 -9.54 18.89
CA ILE A 606 -13.36 -9.08 17.91
C ILE A 606 -13.99 -8.01 17.01
N TYR A 607 -13.28 -6.90 16.83
CA TYR A 607 -13.60 -5.86 15.85
C TYR A 607 -12.44 -5.69 14.88
N TRP A 608 -12.70 -5.21 13.67
CA TRP A 608 -11.65 -4.96 12.69
C TRP A 608 -11.51 -3.48 12.38
N ASN A 609 -10.42 -2.90 12.85
CA ASN A 609 -10.13 -1.50 12.64
C ASN A 609 -9.74 -1.23 11.19
N MET A 610 -10.35 -0.20 10.60
CA MET A 610 -9.85 0.44 9.39
C MET A 610 -8.57 1.19 9.72
N SER A 611 -7.44 0.70 9.22
CA SER A 611 -6.17 1.42 9.26
C SER A 611 -5.58 1.46 7.85
N GLY A 612 -4.29 1.77 7.69
CA GLY A 612 -3.63 1.65 6.38
C GLY A 612 -3.79 0.24 5.80
N VAL A 613 -3.64 -0.76 6.67
CA VAL A 613 -4.03 -2.16 6.45
C VAL A 613 -5.02 -2.51 7.56
N GLN A 614 -6.18 -3.08 7.24
CA GLN A 614 -7.15 -3.44 8.27
C GLN A 614 -6.58 -4.50 9.24
N SER A 615 -6.92 -4.38 10.52
CA SER A 615 -6.44 -5.31 11.54
C SER A 615 -7.51 -5.62 12.59
N PRO A 616 -7.58 -6.87 13.09
CA PRO A 616 -8.46 -7.24 14.17
C PRO A 616 -7.93 -6.68 15.49
N VAL A 617 -8.84 -6.33 16.39
CA VAL A 617 -8.59 -5.94 17.77
C VAL A 617 -9.64 -6.59 18.66
N VAL A 618 -9.30 -6.84 19.91
CA VAL A 618 -10.26 -7.27 20.93
C VAL A 618 -10.81 -6.02 21.60
N LEU A 619 -12.14 -5.90 21.63
CA LEU A 619 -12.83 -4.78 22.28
C LEU A 619 -12.81 -4.94 23.81
N GLN A 620 -13.13 -3.85 24.50
CA GLN A 620 -13.37 -3.86 25.95
C GLN A 620 -14.57 -4.77 26.27
N PRO A 621 -14.58 -5.47 27.42
CA PRO A 621 -13.60 -5.40 28.52
C PRO A 621 -12.35 -6.28 28.38
N GLU A 622 -12.30 -7.23 27.44
CA GLU A 622 -11.20 -8.22 27.35
C GLU A 622 -9.96 -7.72 26.59
N GLY A 623 -10.05 -6.57 25.93
CA GLY A 623 -8.96 -5.96 25.17
C GLY A 623 -9.03 -4.44 25.15
N ASP A 624 -8.02 -3.81 24.54
CA ASP A 624 -7.86 -2.35 24.51
C ASP A 624 -8.52 -1.66 23.31
N GLY A 625 -9.12 -2.42 22.39
CA GLY A 625 -9.68 -1.93 21.12
C GLY A 625 -8.64 -1.33 20.15
N SER A 626 -7.35 -1.51 20.41
CA SER A 626 -6.29 -0.73 19.74
C SER A 626 -5.11 -1.58 19.29
N THR A 627 -4.73 -2.59 20.08
CA THR A 627 -3.63 -3.51 19.81
C THR A 627 -4.10 -4.58 18.82
N PRO A 628 -3.44 -4.71 17.64
CA PRO A 628 -3.76 -5.73 16.67
C PRO A 628 -3.57 -7.14 17.25
N GLN A 629 -4.63 -7.92 17.29
CA GLN A 629 -4.63 -9.31 17.76
C GLN A 629 -5.89 -10.04 17.26
N LEU A 630 -5.76 -11.33 17.00
CA LEU A 630 -6.87 -12.21 16.63
C LEU A 630 -6.81 -13.49 17.47
N PRO A 631 -7.30 -13.46 18.72
CA PRO A 631 -7.49 -14.70 19.47
C PRO A 631 -8.54 -15.55 18.75
N LEU A 632 -8.21 -16.79 18.42
CA LEU A 632 -9.16 -17.81 18.01
C LEU A 632 -8.98 -19.03 18.89
N LYS A 633 -10.07 -19.76 19.11
CA LYS A 633 -10.03 -21.07 19.73
C LYS A 633 -9.54 -22.08 18.68
N VAL A 634 -8.50 -22.84 19.00
CA VAL A 634 -7.81 -23.77 18.11
C VAL A 634 -7.79 -25.15 18.72
N ARG A 635 -8.16 -26.17 17.93
CA ARG A 635 -8.17 -27.58 18.33
C ARG A 635 -7.47 -28.42 17.27
N ALA A 636 -6.61 -29.35 17.69
CA ALA A 636 -6.04 -30.37 16.81
C ALA A 636 -7.08 -31.48 16.56
N ILE A 637 -7.18 -31.96 15.32
CA ILE A 637 -8.17 -32.97 14.89
C ILE A 637 -7.54 -34.23 14.31
#